data_AF-A0A1V9YW75-F1
#
_entry.id   AF-A0A1V9YW75-F1
#
_cell.length_a   1.000
_cell.length_b   1.000
_cell.length_c   1.000
_cell.angle_alpha   90.00
_cell.angle_beta   90.00
_cell.angle_gamma   90.00
#
_symmetry.space_group_name_H-M   'P 1'
#
loop_
_entity.id
_entity.type
_entity.pdbx_description
1 polymer ?
#
loop_
_entity_poly.entity_id
_entity_poly.type
_entity_poly.pdbx_seq_one_letter_code
_entity_poly.pdbx_strand_id
1 'polypeptide(L)'
;MKVPSLLATALLVGSTAALDRKFYGLNYDVKASWGSGCKDAWQIQREVAAFKATTDAIRVYATGCTGDVLDAAAKSNMKVWVGIWSDLTYMHAFDGEFNNLKALVESKKIRNDNVAGIQIASEALYRWYIQGKHDKNDKTGVNWLIEQMKRVRTYLREKNINIPVTIADVMDGYNMFPELYSAVDVVSVNQFSMWENVKAVDGVSTLFGHWGEVTKQAKAAGKPIMISETGWSAGDDKDLVAEASPEAQALYAKDFLAFAEKQSINYYYFSAIDLAHEADLVEKTFGMFDTNANLKQGIRDISVGSKPIATRIFHGDKVLKVDPTNWNALLVEAPASGLGQNLDNELWFYEPDSQTYYSKSSNQCLDAYGDSNNALNVHVYACSPSNANQKWQFTDDGHLKSLNGANQCMDVDPTQKDKVAMWWCYDGPNQKFAKRELRTEPVTIATGKAFLYEWYGDVIYTTDAKYADNTQWFYDPVAQQLKSKSSNKCLDAYQNGNDVAVHVYDCDAANANQKWQYNDVTGQWMHGTKLGMCLDGTNNGKLHLDYCDKSKAAQQWTTALINKKAMKVSSLAVAAAVSLMAAPTVALDRKFYGLNYDTRGYDADGCKYESQVAKEFRAFNPTSNFVRIYSTSCTAKILRVAEQQGLKVWIGLWSEVPTAAVADAFESEFANLKRLVDSRTVRNDNVLGVQVSSEALYRYYIQGNVTATNLKGYNLIVDHVTRVRDYLRSKSLTIPVTAADVMDVYNMFPNLYSTVDVVSVNQFSMWENKTAAEGVGSLFGHWQKVQKQARAAGKPVLLSETGWSTADDEHLVAEASPAAQALYTKEFLSFAEKQSINYYYFSAIDLSIHAQLIEKSFGIFDANANLKSGIQGISVGSKPIATRLFHNDKVLKVDPDNWNALLVEAPGVGPGANLDNEIWFYYPDSQTYYSKSSNQCLDAYGNSKHPLNVHVYACTPGNANQNWQLTEDGQLKSLNGANQCMDVDPKQKDKVVMWWCYDGPNQKFRRVDAKDQPTQILAAGNAYLNEWYSGVSFNAKMSLDYAANALWFYDPVTQQLKSKSSNTCLDGYLKDGSNYAVHTHACGDDNSNQKWQYNDVTGQWMYMGRLGLCLAASGGAGALDGITLQPCDKAQANQKWTFKLA
;
A
#
# COMPACT_ATOMS: atom_id res chain seq x y z
N MET A 1 -46.59 -39.98 -13.69
CA MET A 1 -45.34 -39.61 -14.41
C MET A 1 -44.28 -39.29 -13.38
N LYS A 2 -43.12 -39.94 -13.47
CA LYS A 2 -42.06 -39.91 -12.46
C LYS A 2 -41.26 -38.61 -12.54
N VAL A 3 -41.04 -38.02 -11.38
CA VAL A 3 -40.08 -36.96 -11.08
C VAL A 3 -38.65 -37.48 -11.28
N PRO A 4 -37.72 -36.64 -11.77
CA PRO A 4 -36.36 -36.67 -11.28
C PRO A 4 -36.01 -35.32 -10.63
N SER A 5 -35.69 -35.45 -9.35
CA SER A 5 -35.10 -34.49 -8.45
C SER A 5 -33.71 -34.04 -8.92
N LEU A 6 -33.50 -32.74 -9.05
CA LEU A 6 -32.20 -32.11 -9.06
C LEU A 6 -31.98 -31.45 -7.70
N LEU A 7 -31.20 -32.14 -6.85
CA LEU A 7 -30.59 -31.55 -5.67
C LEU A 7 -29.69 -30.40 -6.14
N ALA A 8 -30.04 -29.17 -5.79
CA ALA A 8 -29.08 -28.08 -5.71
C ALA A 8 -28.40 -28.20 -4.34
N THR A 9 -27.28 -28.92 -4.28
CA THR A 9 -26.40 -28.93 -3.11
C THR A 9 -25.83 -27.52 -2.99
N ALA A 10 -26.25 -26.78 -1.96
CA ALA A 10 -25.60 -25.55 -1.56
C ALA A 10 -24.15 -25.88 -1.17
N LEU A 11 -23.21 -25.59 -2.06
CA LEU A 11 -21.80 -25.47 -1.70
C LEU A 11 -21.69 -24.21 -0.84
N LEU A 12 -21.74 -24.40 0.48
CA LEU A 12 -21.20 -23.45 1.44
C LEU A 12 -19.72 -23.26 1.10
N VAL A 13 -19.42 -22.28 0.25
CA VAL A 13 -18.06 -21.77 0.10
C VAL A 13 -17.78 -21.00 1.39
N GLY A 14 -17.27 -21.72 2.39
CA GLY A 14 -16.64 -21.08 3.53
C GLY A 14 -15.57 -20.14 2.99
N SER A 15 -15.69 -18.85 3.31
CA SER A 15 -14.69 -17.84 3.01
C SER A 15 -13.39 -18.22 3.73
N THR A 16 -12.55 -19.02 3.06
CA THR A 16 -11.18 -19.27 3.49
C THR A 16 -10.43 -17.96 3.29
N ALA A 17 -10.02 -17.31 4.37
CA ALA A 17 -9.03 -16.25 4.28
C ALA A 17 -7.83 -16.79 3.48
N ALA A 18 -7.43 -16.08 2.43
CA ALA A 18 -6.28 -16.48 1.64
C ALA A 18 -5.01 -16.33 2.48
N LEU A 19 -4.07 -17.27 2.35
CA LEU A 19 -2.74 -17.16 2.98
C LEU A 19 -2.07 -15.86 2.55
N ASP A 20 -1.29 -15.23 3.45
CA ASP A 20 -0.52 -14.02 3.11
C ASP A 20 0.59 -14.29 2.07
N ARG A 21 0.96 -15.56 1.88
CA ARG A 21 1.79 -16.07 0.79
C ARG A 21 1.15 -17.31 0.15
N LYS A 22 1.01 -17.30 -1.17
CA LYS A 22 0.69 -18.51 -1.93
C LYS A 22 1.92 -19.39 -2.10
N PHE A 23 1.71 -20.69 -2.16
CA PHE A 23 2.72 -21.63 -2.62
C PHE A 23 2.94 -21.47 -4.13
N TYR A 24 4.18 -21.67 -4.60
CA TYR A 24 4.47 -21.71 -6.04
C TYR A 24 3.72 -22.87 -6.73
N GLY A 25 3.75 -24.03 -6.11
CA GLY A 25 3.11 -25.25 -6.58
C GLY A 25 2.94 -26.25 -5.45
N LEU A 26 1.98 -27.18 -5.59
CA LEU A 26 1.78 -28.29 -4.65
C LEU A 26 1.88 -29.65 -5.37
N ASN A 27 2.51 -30.64 -4.73
CA ASN A 27 2.53 -32.01 -5.23
C ASN A 27 1.18 -32.69 -4.97
N TYR A 28 0.56 -33.25 -6.01
CA TYR A 28 -0.76 -33.84 -5.93
C TYR A 28 -0.71 -35.35 -6.23
N ASP A 29 -1.14 -36.14 -5.24
CA ASP A 29 -1.34 -37.56 -5.43
C ASP A 29 -2.73 -37.85 -6.04
N VAL A 30 -2.70 -38.51 -7.19
CA VAL A 30 -3.87 -38.86 -8.01
C VAL A 30 -4.37 -40.27 -7.73
N LYS A 31 -3.68 -41.04 -6.89
CA LYS A 31 -3.99 -42.44 -6.63
C LYS A 31 -5.15 -42.58 -5.64
N ALA A 32 -6.03 -43.53 -5.92
CA ALA A 32 -7.11 -43.91 -5.00
C ALA A 32 -6.64 -44.96 -3.96
N SER A 33 -5.64 -45.77 -4.31
CA SER A 33 -5.07 -46.82 -3.46
C SER A 33 -3.57 -46.97 -3.68
N TRP A 34 -2.87 -47.64 -2.75
CA TRP A 34 -1.42 -47.85 -2.86
C TRP A 34 -1.11 -48.66 -4.13
N GLY A 35 -0.26 -48.10 -5.00
CA GLY A 35 0.22 -48.77 -6.22
C GLY A 35 -0.77 -48.93 -7.39
N SER A 36 -2.07 -48.60 -7.27
CA SER A 36 -3.01 -48.72 -8.39
C SER A 36 -4.26 -47.83 -8.31
N GLY A 37 -4.85 -47.53 -9.47
CA GLY A 37 -6.15 -46.85 -9.62
C GLY A 37 -6.09 -45.32 -9.57
N CYS A 38 -6.84 -44.67 -10.47
CA CYS A 38 -7.07 -43.22 -10.43
C CYS A 38 -8.17 -42.89 -9.43
N LYS A 39 -8.06 -41.76 -8.74
CA LYS A 39 -9.22 -41.09 -8.15
C LYS A 39 -10.24 -40.80 -9.25
N ASP A 40 -11.52 -40.79 -8.89
CA ASP A 40 -12.56 -40.41 -9.83
C ASP A 40 -12.36 -38.97 -10.33
N ALA A 41 -12.72 -38.71 -11.59
CA ALA A 41 -12.57 -37.37 -12.19
C ALA A 41 -13.30 -36.27 -11.41
N TRP A 42 -14.47 -36.57 -10.80
CA TRP A 42 -15.20 -35.61 -9.97
C TRP A 42 -14.43 -35.28 -8.68
N GLN A 43 -13.75 -36.26 -8.10
CA GLN A 43 -12.95 -36.09 -6.90
C GLN A 43 -11.73 -35.21 -7.21
N ILE A 44 -11.03 -35.50 -8.31
CA ILE A 44 -9.91 -34.68 -8.80
C ILE A 44 -10.36 -33.24 -9.03
N GLN A 45 -11.51 -33.03 -9.69
CA GLN A 45 -12.02 -31.68 -9.94
C GLN A 45 -12.32 -30.91 -8.64
N ARG A 46 -12.91 -31.57 -7.64
CA ARG A 46 -13.17 -30.96 -6.32
C ARG A 46 -11.88 -30.57 -5.63
N GLU A 47 -10.91 -31.47 -5.58
CA GLU A 47 -9.62 -31.27 -4.92
C GLU A 47 -8.81 -30.15 -5.57
N VAL A 48 -8.67 -30.16 -6.89
CA VAL A 48 -7.95 -29.12 -7.65
C VAL A 48 -8.63 -27.75 -7.50
N ALA A 49 -9.96 -27.68 -7.44
CA ALA A 49 -10.66 -26.43 -7.17
C ALA A 49 -10.35 -25.87 -5.77
N ALA A 50 -10.19 -26.73 -4.76
CA ALA A 50 -9.81 -26.31 -3.41
C ALA A 50 -8.37 -25.75 -3.35
N PHE A 51 -7.44 -26.37 -4.07
CA PHE A 51 -6.02 -25.96 -4.07
C PHE A 51 -5.80 -24.56 -4.65
N LYS A 52 -6.69 -24.06 -5.50
CA LYS A 52 -6.59 -22.73 -6.14
C LYS A 52 -6.46 -21.58 -5.14
N ALA A 53 -7.01 -21.74 -3.93
CA ALA A 53 -6.91 -20.74 -2.87
C ALA A 53 -5.46 -20.54 -2.39
N THR A 54 -4.61 -21.56 -2.51
CA THR A 54 -3.25 -21.57 -1.94
C THR A 54 -2.14 -21.66 -2.98
N THR A 55 -2.44 -22.05 -4.23
CA THR A 55 -1.45 -22.17 -5.32
C THR A 55 -2.09 -21.95 -6.68
N ASP A 56 -1.28 -21.58 -7.67
CA ASP A 56 -1.67 -21.47 -9.08
C ASP A 56 -1.12 -22.63 -9.95
N ALA A 57 -0.38 -23.56 -9.36
CA ALA A 57 0.15 -24.74 -10.03
C ALA A 57 0.13 -26.01 -9.15
N ILE A 58 0.07 -27.16 -9.81
CA ILE A 58 0.20 -28.49 -9.17
C ILE A 58 1.16 -29.38 -9.95
N ARG A 59 1.76 -30.37 -9.26
CA ARG A 59 2.66 -31.37 -9.85
C ARG A 59 2.10 -32.77 -9.64
N VAL A 60 2.16 -33.61 -10.67
CA VAL A 60 1.80 -35.03 -10.61
C VAL A 60 2.98 -35.91 -10.98
N TYR A 61 3.01 -37.14 -10.47
CA TYR A 61 4.17 -38.03 -10.53
C TYR A 61 4.25 -38.91 -11.79
N ALA A 62 3.10 -39.21 -12.39
CA ALA A 62 2.97 -40.14 -13.51
C ALA A 62 1.92 -39.62 -14.51
N THR A 63 2.00 -40.09 -15.73
CA THR A 63 1.08 -39.75 -16.83
C THR A 63 -0.26 -40.46 -16.71
N GLY A 64 -0.31 -41.59 -16.01
CA GLY A 64 -1.57 -42.21 -15.59
C GLY A 64 -2.44 -41.20 -14.81
N CYS A 65 -3.72 -41.08 -15.17
CA CYS A 65 -4.69 -40.13 -14.60
C CYS A 65 -4.45 -38.64 -14.90
N THR A 66 -3.33 -38.26 -15.54
CA THR A 66 -3.00 -36.85 -15.82
C THR A 66 -4.04 -36.16 -16.71
N GLY A 67 -4.74 -36.91 -17.57
CA GLY A 67 -5.78 -36.37 -18.42
C GLY A 67 -6.92 -35.67 -17.65
N ASP A 68 -7.34 -36.25 -16.52
CA ASP A 68 -8.40 -35.68 -15.67
C ASP A 68 -7.88 -34.50 -14.84
N VAL A 69 -6.61 -34.56 -14.42
CA VAL A 69 -5.95 -33.45 -13.72
C VAL A 69 -5.81 -32.24 -14.62
N LEU A 70 -5.43 -32.43 -15.89
CA LEU A 70 -5.35 -31.33 -16.87
C LEU A 70 -6.72 -30.70 -17.13
N ASP A 71 -7.78 -31.51 -17.19
CA ASP A 71 -9.15 -31.00 -17.36
C ASP A 71 -9.62 -30.22 -16.12
N ALA A 72 -9.31 -30.72 -14.92
CA ALA A 72 -9.61 -30.03 -13.66
C ALA A 72 -8.82 -28.72 -13.51
N ALA A 73 -7.51 -28.75 -13.78
CA ALA A 73 -6.64 -27.58 -13.69
C ALA A 73 -7.05 -26.49 -14.69
N ALA A 74 -7.46 -26.86 -15.90
CA ALA A 74 -7.99 -25.92 -16.89
C ALA A 74 -9.24 -25.19 -16.37
N LYS A 75 -10.17 -25.90 -15.70
CA LYS A 75 -11.36 -25.29 -15.09
C LYS A 75 -11.03 -24.33 -13.95
N SER A 76 -9.95 -24.57 -13.22
CA SER A 76 -9.49 -23.74 -12.09
C SER A 76 -8.45 -22.68 -12.47
N ASN A 77 -8.11 -22.55 -13.77
CA ASN A 77 -7.03 -21.69 -14.26
C ASN A 77 -5.71 -21.94 -13.51
N MET A 78 -5.27 -23.20 -13.50
CA MET A 78 -4.02 -23.67 -12.88
C MET A 78 -3.13 -24.35 -13.91
N LYS A 79 -1.82 -24.29 -13.69
CA LYS A 79 -0.83 -25.03 -14.51
C LYS A 79 -0.49 -26.38 -13.87
N VAL A 80 -0.07 -27.33 -14.70
CA VAL A 80 0.35 -28.67 -14.25
C VAL A 80 1.82 -28.93 -14.60
N TRP A 81 2.58 -29.47 -13.66
CA TRP A 81 3.86 -30.12 -13.91
C TRP A 81 3.65 -31.62 -14.02
N VAL A 82 4.01 -32.20 -15.16
CA VAL A 82 3.67 -33.60 -15.46
C VAL A 82 4.89 -34.50 -15.27
N GLY A 83 4.74 -35.51 -14.43
CA GLY A 83 5.73 -36.56 -14.25
C GLY A 83 5.56 -37.74 -15.19
N ILE A 84 6.69 -38.27 -15.63
CA ILE A 84 6.80 -39.59 -16.25
C ILE A 84 7.47 -40.47 -15.20
N TRP A 85 6.70 -41.40 -14.63
CA TRP A 85 7.27 -42.32 -13.64
C TRP A 85 8.23 -43.28 -14.32
N SER A 86 9.45 -43.40 -13.80
CA SER A 86 10.48 -44.26 -14.37
C SER A 86 11.46 -44.67 -13.28
N ASP A 87 11.97 -45.90 -13.40
CA ASP A 87 12.84 -46.50 -12.41
C ASP A 87 13.91 -47.36 -13.08
N LEU A 88 15.12 -47.40 -12.50
CA LEU A 88 16.25 -48.16 -13.04
C LEU A 88 16.13 -49.66 -12.79
N THR A 89 15.33 -50.08 -11.81
CA THR A 89 14.98 -51.48 -11.58
C THR A 89 13.90 -51.97 -12.56
N TYR A 90 13.08 -51.05 -13.10
CA TYR A 90 11.95 -51.35 -13.99
C TYR A 90 11.96 -50.48 -15.24
N MET A 91 13.06 -50.51 -15.99
CA MET A 91 13.30 -49.62 -17.15
C MET A 91 12.21 -49.69 -18.24
N HIS A 92 11.49 -50.81 -18.34
CA HIS A 92 10.38 -50.99 -19.30
C HIS A 92 9.15 -50.11 -19.00
N ALA A 93 8.99 -49.61 -17.77
CA ALA A 93 7.88 -48.75 -17.39
C ALA A 93 7.88 -47.39 -18.13
N PHE A 94 9.07 -46.91 -18.53
CA PHE A 94 9.21 -45.62 -19.21
C PHE A 94 8.45 -45.57 -20.54
N ASP A 95 8.56 -46.60 -21.40
CA ASP A 95 7.96 -46.53 -22.74
C ASP A 95 6.42 -46.45 -22.68
N GLY A 96 5.79 -47.08 -21.67
CA GLY A 96 4.35 -46.96 -21.42
C GLY A 96 3.94 -45.54 -21.04
N GLU A 97 4.62 -44.97 -20.05
CA GLU A 97 4.39 -43.59 -19.61
C GLU A 97 4.68 -42.56 -20.72
N PHE A 98 5.72 -42.79 -21.52
CA PHE A 98 6.05 -41.92 -22.65
C PHE A 98 4.97 -42.00 -23.74
N ASN A 99 4.40 -43.18 -24.02
CA ASN A 99 3.28 -43.31 -24.95
C ASN A 99 2.03 -42.59 -24.45
N ASN A 100 1.75 -42.60 -23.15
CA ASN A 100 0.67 -41.81 -22.56
C ASN A 100 0.92 -40.30 -22.73
N LEU A 101 2.15 -39.83 -22.51
CA LEU A 101 2.51 -38.44 -22.78
C LEU A 101 2.25 -38.06 -24.25
N LYS A 102 2.67 -38.91 -25.19
CA LYS A 102 2.42 -38.69 -26.63
C LYS A 102 0.93 -38.58 -26.92
N ALA A 103 0.10 -39.45 -26.35
CA ALA A 103 -1.35 -39.38 -26.51
C ALA A 103 -1.94 -38.07 -25.96
N LEU A 104 -1.46 -37.57 -24.81
CA LEU A 104 -1.88 -36.29 -24.23
C LEU A 104 -1.45 -35.09 -25.10
N VAL A 105 -0.27 -35.16 -25.73
CA VAL A 105 0.21 -34.15 -26.67
C VAL A 105 -0.60 -34.17 -27.98
N GLU A 106 -0.82 -35.34 -28.56
CA GLU A 106 -1.57 -35.52 -29.81
C GLU A 106 -3.04 -35.13 -29.67
N SER A 107 -3.63 -35.36 -28.50
CA SER A 107 -4.98 -34.89 -28.15
C SER A 107 -5.04 -33.42 -27.71
N LYS A 108 -3.93 -32.68 -27.76
CA LYS A 108 -3.81 -31.25 -27.37
C LYS A 108 -4.16 -30.96 -25.91
N LYS A 109 -4.13 -31.98 -25.04
CA LYS A 109 -4.26 -31.79 -23.58
C LYS A 109 -3.02 -31.16 -22.97
N ILE A 110 -1.83 -31.41 -23.54
CA ILE A 110 -0.58 -30.74 -23.17
C ILE A 110 -0.26 -29.64 -24.18
N ARG A 111 -0.07 -28.40 -23.68
CA ARG A 111 0.22 -27.20 -24.48
C ARG A 111 1.17 -26.27 -23.72
N ASN A 112 1.69 -25.25 -24.41
CA ASN A 112 2.60 -24.25 -23.84
C ASN A 112 1.94 -23.34 -22.78
N ASP A 113 0.60 -23.18 -22.81
CA ASP A 113 -0.14 -22.32 -21.88
C ASP A 113 -0.50 -23.00 -20.55
N ASN A 114 -0.72 -24.33 -20.55
CA ASN A 114 -1.29 -25.04 -19.39
C ASN A 114 -0.33 -25.98 -18.66
N VAL A 115 0.80 -26.36 -19.27
CA VAL A 115 1.82 -27.22 -18.62
C VAL A 115 3.08 -26.41 -18.32
N ALA A 116 3.55 -26.50 -17.09
CA ALA A 116 4.72 -25.74 -16.59
C ALA A 116 6.05 -26.45 -16.83
N GLY A 117 6.04 -27.79 -16.96
CA GLY A 117 7.23 -28.60 -17.20
C GLY A 117 6.94 -30.09 -17.19
N ILE A 118 7.90 -30.87 -17.68
CA ILE A 118 7.90 -32.33 -17.68
C ILE A 118 9.09 -32.84 -16.89
N GLN A 119 8.89 -33.81 -16.01
CA GLN A 119 9.99 -34.50 -15.35
C GLN A 119 10.03 -35.97 -15.71
N ILE A 120 11.25 -36.51 -15.80
CA ILE A 120 11.52 -37.92 -16.01
C ILE A 120 12.06 -38.51 -14.72
N ALA A 121 11.37 -39.53 -14.22
CA ALA A 121 11.62 -40.12 -12.92
C ALA A 121 11.49 -39.13 -11.75
N SER A 122 11.42 -39.70 -10.55
CA SER A 122 11.66 -39.02 -9.28
C SER A 122 12.46 -40.00 -8.42
N GLU A 123 13.66 -39.61 -7.99
CA GLU A 123 14.53 -40.39 -7.09
C GLU A 123 15.00 -41.76 -7.64
N ALA A 124 15.07 -41.92 -8.96
CA ALA A 124 15.52 -43.17 -9.56
C ALA A 124 17.02 -43.42 -9.31
N LEU A 125 17.85 -42.37 -9.28
CA LEU A 125 19.28 -42.48 -8.96
C LEU A 125 19.47 -42.73 -7.47
N TYR A 126 18.70 -42.06 -6.61
CA TYR A 126 18.69 -42.34 -5.17
C TYR A 126 18.39 -43.82 -4.89
N ARG A 127 17.30 -44.36 -5.42
CA ARG A 127 16.93 -45.77 -5.20
C ARG A 127 17.99 -46.73 -5.74
N TRP A 128 18.56 -46.48 -6.90
CA TRP A 128 19.56 -47.36 -7.51
C TRP A 128 20.96 -47.24 -6.87
N TYR A 129 21.56 -46.05 -6.90
CA TYR A 129 22.96 -45.87 -6.49
C TYR A 129 23.14 -45.71 -4.98
N ILE A 130 22.21 -45.02 -4.31
CA ILE A 130 22.35 -44.71 -2.88
C ILE A 130 21.73 -45.82 -2.03
N GLN A 131 20.45 -46.12 -2.20
CA GLN A 131 19.79 -47.20 -1.46
C GLN A 131 20.25 -48.58 -1.92
N GLY A 132 20.29 -48.81 -3.23
CA GLY A 132 20.75 -50.07 -3.84
C GLY A 132 22.26 -50.31 -3.78
N LYS A 133 23.05 -49.29 -3.37
CA LYS A 133 24.52 -49.35 -3.24
C LYS A 133 25.25 -49.81 -4.50
N HIS A 134 24.72 -49.48 -5.68
CA HIS A 134 25.39 -49.76 -6.95
C HIS A 134 26.64 -48.87 -7.13
N ASP A 135 27.65 -49.36 -7.85
CA ASP A 135 28.89 -48.62 -8.10
C ASP A 135 28.60 -47.33 -8.88
N LYS A 136 28.94 -46.17 -8.31
CA LYS A 136 28.79 -44.86 -8.95
C LYS A 136 29.62 -44.70 -10.23
N ASN A 137 30.64 -45.54 -10.43
CA ASN A 137 31.43 -45.58 -11.67
C ASN A 137 30.68 -46.29 -12.80
N ASP A 138 29.70 -47.14 -12.49
CA ASP A 138 28.78 -47.68 -13.49
C ASP A 138 27.76 -46.61 -13.89
N LYS A 139 28.06 -45.91 -14.98
CA LYS A 139 27.22 -44.82 -15.51
C LYS A 139 26.01 -45.32 -16.30
N THR A 140 25.75 -46.63 -16.38
CA THR A 140 24.66 -47.18 -17.21
C THR A 140 23.29 -46.60 -16.84
N GLY A 141 22.98 -46.52 -15.54
CA GLY A 141 21.71 -46.01 -15.03
C GLY A 141 21.51 -44.52 -15.35
N VAL A 142 22.46 -43.67 -14.96
CA VAL A 142 22.38 -42.22 -15.23
C VAL A 142 22.37 -41.92 -16.74
N ASN A 143 23.18 -42.61 -17.54
CA ASN A 143 23.18 -42.42 -18.99
C ASN A 143 21.83 -42.80 -19.61
N TRP A 144 21.20 -43.86 -19.12
CA TRP A 144 19.89 -44.25 -19.59
C TRP A 144 18.81 -43.20 -19.27
N LEU A 145 18.80 -42.63 -18.05
CA LEU A 145 17.87 -41.55 -17.69
C LEU A 145 18.08 -40.29 -18.54
N ILE A 146 19.34 -39.90 -18.77
CA ILE A 146 19.68 -38.78 -19.65
C ILE A 146 19.15 -39.03 -21.07
N GLU A 147 19.29 -40.26 -21.57
CA GLU A 147 18.79 -40.64 -22.89
C GLU A 147 17.25 -40.58 -22.95
N GLN A 148 16.56 -41.04 -21.91
CA GLN A 148 15.10 -40.95 -21.83
C GLN A 148 14.62 -39.50 -21.81
N MET A 149 15.26 -38.64 -21.03
CA MET A 149 14.99 -37.20 -21.02
C MET A 149 15.20 -36.57 -22.40
N LYS A 150 16.29 -36.91 -23.10
CA LYS A 150 16.52 -36.45 -24.47
C LYS A 150 15.42 -36.91 -25.43
N ARG A 151 14.99 -38.18 -25.36
CA ARG A 151 13.88 -38.71 -26.19
C ARG A 151 12.60 -37.89 -25.98
N VAL A 152 12.24 -37.60 -24.73
CA VAL A 152 11.04 -36.79 -24.42
C VAL A 152 11.21 -35.35 -24.91
N ARG A 153 12.34 -34.71 -24.62
CA ARG A 153 12.61 -33.34 -25.06
C ARG A 153 12.52 -33.22 -26.57
N THR A 154 13.21 -34.09 -27.32
CA THR A 154 13.18 -34.09 -28.79
C THR A 154 11.74 -34.19 -29.31
N TYR A 155 10.95 -35.13 -28.79
CA TYR A 155 9.55 -35.27 -29.19
C TYR A 155 8.72 -33.99 -28.92
N LEU A 156 8.86 -33.37 -27.74
CA LEU A 156 8.13 -32.14 -27.42
C LEU A 156 8.52 -31.00 -28.36
N ARG A 157 9.81 -30.84 -28.65
CA ARG A 157 10.31 -29.81 -29.58
C ARG A 157 9.80 -30.05 -31.01
N GLU A 158 9.79 -31.29 -31.50
CA GLU A 158 9.21 -31.66 -32.81
C GLU A 158 7.71 -31.32 -32.91
N LYS A 159 7.00 -31.30 -31.78
CA LYS A 159 5.58 -30.90 -31.68
C LYS A 159 5.38 -29.42 -31.39
N ASN A 160 6.44 -28.60 -31.42
CA ASN A 160 6.42 -27.18 -31.07
C ASN A 160 5.92 -26.90 -29.64
N ILE A 161 6.18 -27.84 -28.73
CA ILE A 161 5.92 -27.69 -27.30
C ILE A 161 7.25 -27.31 -26.63
N ASN A 162 7.28 -26.11 -26.06
CA ASN A 162 8.45 -25.40 -25.57
C ASN A 162 8.52 -25.36 -24.03
N ILE A 163 8.01 -26.41 -23.37
CA ILE A 163 8.07 -26.59 -21.91
C ILE A 163 9.39 -27.25 -21.48
N PRO A 164 9.94 -26.96 -20.30
CA PRO A 164 11.19 -27.55 -19.83
C PRO A 164 11.05 -29.04 -19.54
N VAL A 165 12.12 -29.80 -19.81
CA VAL A 165 12.25 -31.22 -19.42
C VAL A 165 13.40 -31.39 -18.43
N THR A 166 13.15 -32.13 -17.35
CA THR A 166 14.11 -32.40 -16.29
C THR A 166 14.15 -33.87 -15.86
N ILE A 167 15.08 -34.20 -14.96
CA ILE A 167 15.12 -35.42 -14.16
C ILE A 167 15.00 -34.96 -12.70
N ALA A 168 14.03 -35.48 -11.95
CA ALA A 168 13.91 -35.16 -10.52
C ALA A 168 14.64 -36.21 -9.68
N ASP A 169 15.51 -35.79 -8.77
CA ASP A 169 16.22 -36.69 -7.86
C ASP A 169 16.65 -35.96 -6.58
N VAL A 170 17.17 -36.68 -5.57
CA VAL A 170 17.71 -36.02 -4.37
C VAL A 170 18.97 -35.23 -4.71
N MET A 171 19.30 -34.23 -3.88
CA MET A 171 20.50 -33.40 -4.06
C MET A 171 21.78 -34.23 -4.17
N ASP A 172 21.90 -35.32 -3.39
CA ASP A 172 23.02 -36.25 -3.47
C ASP A 172 23.15 -36.96 -4.81
N GLY A 173 22.04 -37.25 -5.48
CA GLY A 173 22.03 -37.83 -6.83
C GLY A 173 22.66 -36.86 -7.84
N TYR A 174 22.31 -35.59 -7.79
CA TYR A 174 22.91 -34.54 -8.60
C TYR A 174 24.39 -34.30 -8.28
N ASN A 175 24.78 -34.36 -7.01
CA ASN A 175 26.18 -34.26 -6.58
C ASN A 175 27.01 -35.47 -7.04
N MET A 176 26.41 -36.67 -7.07
CA MET A 176 27.04 -37.88 -7.55
C MET A 176 27.24 -37.91 -9.07
N PHE A 177 26.33 -37.27 -9.82
CA PHE A 177 26.33 -37.27 -11.28
C PHE A 177 26.23 -35.85 -11.88
N PRO A 178 27.34 -35.08 -11.88
CA PRO A 178 27.35 -33.72 -12.42
C PRO A 178 26.98 -33.59 -13.90
N GLU A 179 27.06 -34.66 -14.68
CA GLU A 179 26.59 -34.72 -16.07
C GLU A 179 25.10 -34.38 -16.21
N LEU A 180 24.29 -34.55 -15.15
CA LEU A 180 22.88 -34.19 -15.13
C LEU A 180 22.64 -32.69 -15.31
N TYR A 181 23.46 -31.83 -14.69
CA TYR A 181 23.28 -30.37 -14.75
C TYR A 181 23.27 -29.85 -16.19
N SER A 182 24.12 -30.41 -17.06
CA SER A 182 24.17 -29.99 -18.46
C SER A 182 23.10 -30.66 -19.33
N ALA A 183 22.55 -31.81 -18.89
CA ALA A 183 21.57 -32.56 -19.65
C ALA A 183 20.19 -31.91 -19.61
N VAL A 184 19.75 -31.48 -18.43
CA VAL A 184 18.38 -30.98 -18.16
C VAL A 184 18.16 -29.53 -18.60
N ASP A 185 16.89 -29.15 -18.80
CA ASP A 185 16.51 -27.75 -19.06
C ASP A 185 16.42 -26.92 -17.76
N VAL A 186 16.12 -27.60 -16.65
CA VAL A 186 16.05 -27.06 -15.28
C VAL A 186 16.51 -28.15 -14.31
N VAL A 187 17.27 -27.80 -13.28
CA VAL A 187 17.69 -28.73 -12.22
C VAL A 187 16.54 -28.90 -11.23
N SER A 188 16.09 -30.13 -11.01
CA SER A 188 14.93 -30.41 -10.14
C SER A 188 15.34 -31.34 -9.02
N VAL A 189 15.37 -30.83 -7.78
CA VAL A 189 15.83 -31.60 -6.63
C VAL A 189 14.73 -31.87 -5.61
N ASN A 190 14.77 -33.06 -5.03
CA ASN A 190 13.97 -33.43 -3.87
C ASN A 190 14.82 -33.28 -2.61
N GLN A 191 14.22 -32.74 -1.54
CA GLN A 191 14.89 -32.66 -0.26
C GLN A 191 13.92 -32.57 0.92
N PHE A 192 14.08 -33.47 1.88
CA PHE A 192 13.22 -33.57 3.06
C PHE A 192 14.06 -33.65 4.33
N SER A 193 14.27 -32.52 4.98
CA SER A 193 15.06 -32.45 6.21
C SER A 193 14.46 -33.26 7.36
N MET A 194 13.14 -33.45 7.37
CA MET A 194 12.47 -34.30 8.36
C MET A 194 13.05 -35.72 8.44
N TRP A 195 13.43 -36.31 7.30
CA TRP A 195 14.02 -37.65 7.23
C TRP A 195 15.49 -37.71 7.70
N GLU A 196 16.11 -36.56 7.95
CA GLU A 196 17.46 -36.46 8.52
C GLU A 196 17.43 -36.41 10.06
N ASN A 197 16.28 -36.72 10.67
CA ASN A 197 16.09 -36.76 12.11
C ASN A 197 16.40 -35.41 12.79
N VAL A 198 15.96 -34.30 12.17
CA VAL A 198 16.02 -32.94 12.75
C VAL A 198 14.62 -32.44 13.09
N LYS A 199 14.53 -31.41 13.94
CA LYS A 199 13.27 -30.74 14.31
C LYS A 199 12.86 -29.71 13.26
N ALA A 200 11.59 -29.31 13.25
CA ALA A 200 11.05 -28.36 12.26
C ALA A 200 11.79 -27.01 12.30
N VAL A 201 12.17 -26.55 13.49
CA VAL A 201 12.95 -25.31 13.70
C VAL A 201 14.31 -25.33 13.00
N ASP A 202 14.90 -26.51 12.79
CA ASP A 202 16.18 -26.69 12.10
C ASP A 202 15.99 -27.17 10.65
N GLY A 203 14.75 -27.36 10.20
CA GLY A 203 14.47 -27.96 8.90
C GLY A 203 15.02 -27.14 7.73
N VAL A 204 14.77 -25.83 7.71
CA VAL A 204 15.22 -24.95 6.61
C VAL A 204 16.74 -24.78 6.59
N SER A 205 17.39 -24.72 7.76
CA SER A 205 18.85 -24.62 7.83
C SER A 205 19.52 -25.90 7.31
N THR A 206 18.99 -27.07 7.66
CA THR A 206 19.41 -28.36 7.09
C THR A 206 19.23 -28.39 5.58
N LEU A 207 18.04 -28.02 5.07
CA LEU A 207 17.79 -27.94 3.62
C LEU A 207 18.81 -27.05 2.91
N PHE A 208 19.09 -25.85 3.46
CA PHE A 208 20.05 -24.93 2.86
C PHE A 208 21.49 -25.47 2.85
N GLY A 209 21.88 -26.23 3.87
CA GLY A 209 23.20 -26.88 3.91
C GLY A 209 23.47 -27.76 2.69
N HIS A 210 22.43 -28.43 2.17
CA HIS A 210 22.50 -29.24 0.96
C HIS A 210 22.33 -28.41 -0.33
N TRP A 211 21.58 -27.31 -0.26
CA TRP A 211 21.25 -26.43 -1.39
C TRP A 211 22.48 -25.75 -2.04
N GLY A 212 23.49 -25.42 -1.25
CA GLY A 212 24.63 -24.59 -1.67
C GLY A 212 25.43 -25.15 -2.86
N GLU A 213 25.87 -26.41 -2.79
CA GLU A 213 26.68 -27.01 -3.85
C GLU A 213 25.85 -27.24 -5.13
N VAL A 214 24.61 -27.70 -5.01
CA VAL A 214 23.73 -27.92 -6.17
C VAL A 214 23.44 -26.60 -6.89
N THR A 215 23.18 -25.52 -6.15
CA THR A 215 22.94 -24.19 -6.74
C THR A 215 24.17 -23.66 -7.46
N LYS A 216 25.36 -23.84 -6.88
CA LYS A 216 26.63 -23.46 -7.51
C LYS A 216 26.86 -24.22 -8.82
N GLN A 217 26.63 -25.53 -8.84
CA GLN A 217 26.75 -26.35 -10.05
C GLN A 217 25.70 -25.99 -11.10
N ALA A 218 24.45 -25.74 -10.69
CA ALA A 218 23.38 -25.29 -11.57
C ALA A 218 23.69 -23.93 -12.22
N LYS A 219 24.15 -22.95 -11.42
CA LYS A 219 24.61 -21.65 -11.93
C LYS A 219 25.74 -21.80 -12.93
N ALA A 220 26.76 -22.61 -12.62
CA ALA A 220 27.88 -22.89 -13.53
C ALA A 220 27.43 -23.59 -14.82
N ALA A 221 26.38 -24.41 -14.76
CA ALA A 221 25.75 -25.04 -15.91
C ALA A 221 24.86 -24.09 -16.73
N GLY A 222 24.55 -22.90 -16.21
CA GLY A 222 23.65 -21.95 -16.86
C GLY A 222 22.19 -22.40 -16.83
N LYS A 223 21.79 -23.09 -15.76
CA LYS A 223 20.45 -23.68 -15.60
C LYS A 223 19.72 -23.10 -14.40
N PRO A 224 18.40 -22.86 -14.50
CA PRO A 224 17.58 -22.61 -13.33
C PRO A 224 17.51 -23.88 -12.46
N ILE A 225 17.24 -23.70 -11.18
CA ILE A 225 17.10 -24.76 -10.19
C ILE A 225 15.77 -24.62 -9.46
N MET A 226 15.13 -25.74 -9.16
CA MET A 226 13.88 -25.81 -8.40
C MET A 226 13.88 -26.97 -7.40
N ILE A 227 13.04 -26.85 -6.36
CA ILE A 227 12.77 -27.93 -5.42
C ILE A 227 11.48 -28.63 -5.85
N SER A 228 11.57 -29.82 -6.42
CA SER A 228 10.38 -30.58 -6.83
C SER A 228 9.60 -31.13 -5.65
N GLU A 229 10.26 -31.44 -4.54
CA GLU A 229 9.62 -32.03 -3.37
C GLU A 229 10.35 -31.60 -2.09
N THR A 230 9.58 -31.05 -1.16
CA THR A 230 9.98 -30.80 0.23
C THR A 230 8.73 -30.59 1.08
N GLY A 231 8.78 -30.91 2.36
CA GLY A 231 7.63 -30.78 3.23
C GLY A 231 7.86 -31.35 4.62
N TRP A 232 6.83 -31.28 5.44
CA TRP A 232 6.83 -31.77 6.82
C TRP A 232 5.50 -32.43 7.14
N SER A 233 5.52 -33.53 7.89
CA SER A 233 4.32 -34.28 8.23
C SER A 233 3.68 -33.81 9.54
N ALA A 234 2.35 -33.97 9.63
CA ALA A 234 1.57 -33.53 10.79
C ALA A 234 1.43 -34.59 11.89
N GLY A 235 1.97 -35.80 11.72
CA GLY A 235 1.92 -36.82 12.76
C GLY A 235 2.81 -38.02 12.45
N ASP A 236 3.26 -38.71 13.48
CA ASP A 236 4.05 -39.94 13.41
C ASP A 236 3.64 -40.84 14.59
N ASP A 237 3.36 -42.11 14.32
CA ASP A 237 2.93 -43.11 15.29
C ASP A 237 4.00 -44.19 15.56
N LYS A 238 5.19 -44.04 14.96
CA LYS A 238 6.27 -45.03 14.99
C LYS A 238 7.64 -44.46 15.38
N ASP A 239 7.69 -43.19 15.79
CA ASP A 239 8.91 -42.47 16.16
C ASP A 239 10.02 -42.59 15.09
N LEU A 240 9.64 -42.50 13.81
CA LEU A 240 10.52 -42.61 12.65
C LEU A 240 11.34 -41.34 12.42
N VAL A 241 10.88 -40.21 12.96
CA VAL A 241 11.46 -38.88 12.79
C VAL A 241 11.58 -38.15 14.11
N ALA A 242 12.40 -37.09 14.16
CA ALA A 242 12.60 -36.33 15.40
C ALA A 242 11.36 -35.56 15.88
N GLU A 243 10.49 -35.15 14.95
CA GLU A 243 9.30 -34.35 15.26
C GLU A 243 8.27 -34.39 14.11
N ALA A 244 7.01 -34.73 14.42
CA ALA A 244 5.88 -34.64 13.51
C ALA A 244 4.62 -34.22 14.28
N SER A 245 4.11 -33.02 14.01
CA SER A 245 2.87 -32.50 14.59
C SER A 245 2.25 -31.45 13.66
N PRO A 246 0.98 -31.08 13.83
CA PRO A 246 0.38 -29.97 13.08
C PRO A 246 1.16 -28.65 13.23
N GLU A 247 1.69 -28.38 14.43
CA GLU A 247 2.49 -27.19 14.72
C GLU A 247 3.86 -27.24 14.03
N ALA A 248 4.54 -28.39 14.05
CA ALA A 248 5.80 -28.60 13.36
C ALA A 248 5.64 -28.45 11.84
N GLN A 249 4.55 -29.00 11.30
CA GLN A 249 4.20 -28.84 9.88
C GLN A 249 3.96 -27.36 9.52
N ALA A 250 3.18 -26.65 10.34
CA ALA A 250 2.91 -25.23 10.11
C ALA A 250 4.18 -24.36 10.22
N LEU A 251 5.05 -24.66 11.19
CA LEU A 251 6.33 -23.98 11.38
C LEU A 251 7.24 -24.15 10.15
N TYR A 252 7.45 -25.39 9.72
CA TYR A 252 8.31 -25.65 8.56
C TYR A 252 7.74 -25.03 7.28
N ALA A 253 6.42 -25.12 7.06
CA ALA A 253 5.78 -24.49 5.90
C ALA A 253 5.97 -22.96 5.90
N LYS A 254 5.79 -22.31 7.06
CA LYS A 254 6.02 -20.87 7.22
C LYS A 254 7.47 -20.49 6.92
N ASP A 255 8.42 -21.18 7.54
CA ASP A 255 9.85 -20.87 7.40
C ASP A 255 10.34 -21.15 5.97
N PHE A 256 9.83 -22.22 5.34
CA PHE A 256 10.13 -22.54 3.96
C PHE A 256 9.59 -21.48 2.98
N LEU A 257 8.37 -20.98 3.19
CA LEU A 257 7.81 -19.89 2.36
C LEU A 257 8.69 -18.64 2.42
N ALA A 258 9.15 -18.25 3.61
CA ALA A 258 10.07 -17.13 3.78
C ALA A 258 11.42 -17.40 3.10
N PHE A 259 11.96 -18.60 3.26
CA PHE A 259 13.21 -19.03 2.65
C PHE A 259 13.15 -19.01 1.12
N ALA A 260 12.11 -19.58 0.53
CA ALA A 260 11.94 -19.65 -0.91
C ALA A 260 11.80 -18.25 -1.53
N GLU A 261 11.14 -17.31 -0.85
CA GLU A 261 11.03 -15.91 -1.29
C GLU A 261 12.41 -15.22 -1.30
N LYS A 262 13.20 -15.35 -0.23
CA LYS A 262 14.56 -14.78 -0.13
C LYS A 262 15.55 -15.39 -1.13
N GLN A 263 15.42 -16.68 -1.37
CA GLN A 263 16.28 -17.40 -2.30
C GLN A 263 15.79 -17.38 -3.75
N SER A 264 14.60 -16.83 -4.00
CA SER A 264 13.97 -16.78 -5.33
C SER A 264 13.72 -18.18 -5.92
N ILE A 265 13.36 -19.14 -5.07
CA ILE A 265 13.24 -20.56 -5.44
C ILE A 265 11.87 -20.87 -6.04
N ASN A 266 11.87 -21.55 -7.18
CA ASN A 266 10.69 -22.23 -7.71
C ASN A 266 10.54 -23.60 -7.04
N TYR A 267 9.35 -23.99 -6.61
CA TYR A 267 9.17 -25.26 -5.88
C TYR A 267 7.79 -25.88 -6.00
N TYR A 268 7.69 -27.21 -5.83
CA TYR A 268 6.42 -27.87 -5.52
C TYR A 268 6.49 -28.43 -4.10
N TYR A 269 5.65 -27.89 -3.21
CA TYR A 269 5.63 -28.31 -1.81
C TYR A 269 4.87 -29.63 -1.66
N PHE A 270 5.41 -30.53 -0.85
CA PHE A 270 4.90 -31.87 -0.59
C PHE A 270 4.06 -31.88 0.70
N SER A 271 2.74 -32.11 0.65
CA SER A 271 1.91 -32.33 -0.53
C SER A 271 0.61 -31.53 -0.47
N ALA A 272 -0.18 -31.56 -1.54
CA ALA A 272 -1.44 -30.85 -1.63
C ALA A 272 -2.46 -31.43 -0.65
N ILE A 273 -2.58 -32.75 -0.57
CA ILE A 273 -3.65 -33.41 0.18
C ILE A 273 -3.13 -34.64 0.92
N ASP A 274 -3.66 -34.89 2.11
CA ASP A 274 -3.36 -36.09 2.88
C ASP A 274 -3.73 -37.35 2.10
N LEU A 275 -2.96 -38.41 2.32
CA LEU A 275 -3.17 -39.69 1.65
C LEU A 275 -4.39 -40.39 2.26
N ALA A 276 -5.35 -40.75 1.41
CA ALA A 276 -6.54 -41.50 1.81
C ALA A 276 -6.32 -43.03 1.87
N HIS A 277 -5.22 -43.53 1.29
CA HIS A 277 -4.91 -44.96 1.19
C HIS A 277 -3.98 -45.43 2.31
N GLU A 278 -3.78 -46.75 2.42
CA GLU A 278 -2.92 -47.37 3.43
C GLU A 278 -1.45 -46.93 3.28
N ALA A 279 -0.94 -46.31 4.33
CA ALA A 279 0.43 -45.82 4.50
C ALA A 279 0.65 -45.54 6.00
N ASP A 280 1.90 -45.34 6.40
CA ASP A 280 2.25 -44.96 7.78
C ASP A 280 1.76 -43.55 8.09
N LEU A 281 1.48 -43.24 9.37
CA LEU A 281 0.90 -41.94 9.73
C LEU A 281 1.75 -40.76 9.25
N VAL A 282 3.08 -40.93 9.34
CA VAL A 282 4.06 -39.97 8.86
C VAL A 282 3.95 -39.71 7.36
N GLU A 283 3.66 -40.70 6.53
CA GLU A 283 3.49 -40.48 5.09
C GLU A 283 2.08 -39.95 4.76
N LYS A 284 1.07 -40.31 5.56
CA LYS A 284 -0.32 -39.91 5.34
C LYS A 284 -0.58 -38.42 5.53
N THR A 285 0.17 -37.76 6.41
CA THR A 285 -0.22 -36.45 6.96
C THR A 285 0.60 -35.25 6.45
N PHE A 286 1.32 -35.40 5.33
CA PHE A 286 2.05 -34.32 4.64
C PHE A 286 1.16 -33.28 3.93
N GLY A 287 -0.12 -33.56 3.73
CA GLY A 287 -1.02 -32.71 2.96
C GLY A 287 -1.24 -31.35 3.61
N MET A 288 -1.29 -30.28 2.81
CA MET A 288 -1.80 -28.98 3.26
C MET A 288 -3.31 -29.04 3.50
N PHE A 289 -3.99 -29.89 2.75
CA PHE A 289 -5.41 -30.18 2.88
C PHE A 289 -5.62 -31.56 3.50
N ASP A 290 -6.69 -31.71 4.28
CA ASP A 290 -7.15 -33.02 4.74
C ASP A 290 -7.71 -33.86 3.57
N THR A 291 -8.03 -35.12 3.81
CA THR A 291 -8.57 -36.04 2.78
C THR A 291 -9.92 -35.60 2.19
N ASN A 292 -10.59 -34.61 2.80
CA ASN A 292 -11.84 -34.02 2.32
C ASN A 292 -11.62 -32.73 1.50
N ALA A 293 -10.37 -32.37 1.23
CA ALA A 293 -9.97 -31.12 0.58
C ALA A 293 -10.29 -29.86 1.40
N ASN A 294 -10.29 -29.95 2.74
CA ASN A 294 -10.28 -28.77 3.61
C ASN A 294 -8.84 -28.39 3.94
N LEU A 295 -8.49 -27.11 3.76
CA LEU A 295 -7.20 -26.59 4.21
C LEU A 295 -7.08 -26.78 5.73
N LYS A 296 -6.00 -27.42 6.20
CA LYS A 296 -5.79 -27.71 7.63
C LYS A 296 -5.69 -26.44 8.46
N GLN A 297 -6.19 -26.47 9.68
CA GLN A 297 -6.27 -25.28 10.55
C GLN A 297 -4.89 -24.63 10.79
N GLY A 298 -3.89 -25.41 11.20
CA GLY A 298 -2.54 -24.88 11.42
C GLY A 298 -1.92 -24.24 10.17
N ILE A 299 -2.32 -24.68 8.97
CA ILE A 299 -1.89 -24.07 7.71
C ILE A 299 -2.64 -22.77 7.43
N ARG A 300 -3.95 -22.70 7.70
CA ARG A 300 -4.75 -21.46 7.58
C ARG A 300 -4.21 -20.34 8.45
N ASP A 301 -3.65 -20.69 9.60
CA ASP A 301 -3.15 -19.76 10.60
C ASP A 301 -1.71 -19.30 10.32
N ILE A 302 -1.06 -19.83 9.28
CA ILE A 302 0.27 -19.38 8.86
C ILE A 302 0.18 -17.92 8.41
N SER A 303 0.97 -17.07 9.07
CA SER A 303 1.38 -15.77 8.54
C SER A 303 2.90 -15.74 8.46
N VAL A 304 3.39 -15.53 7.23
CA VAL A 304 4.82 -15.32 6.95
C VAL A 304 5.23 -13.92 7.39
N GLY A 305 4.34 -12.92 7.27
CA GLY A 305 4.57 -11.54 7.67
C GLY A 305 4.93 -10.61 6.51
N SER A 306 5.62 -9.51 6.82
CA SER A 306 6.09 -8.53 5.83
C SER A 306 7.04 -9.18 4.82
N LYS A 307 6.99 -8.76 3.54
CA LYS A 307 8.01 -9.18 2.56
C LYS A 307 9.37 -8.61 2.96
N PRO A 308 10.47 -9.38 2.83
CA PRO A 308 11.80 -8.86 3.05
C PRO A 308 12.14 -7.77 2.03
N ILE A 309 13.04 -6.87 2.41
CA ILE A 309 13.56 -5.83 1.52
C ILE A 309 14.99 -6.21 1.14
N ALA A 310 15.23 -6.46 -0.15
CA ALA A 310 16.59 -6.69 -0.64
C ALA A 310 17.41 -5.39 -0.60
N THR A 311 18.50 -5.43 0.15
CA THR A 311 19.37 -4.28 0.39
C THR A 311 20.84 -4.60 0.15
N ARG A 312 21.57 -3.54 -0.14
CA ARG A 312 23.03 -3.49 -0.18
C ARG A 312 23.49 -2.53 0.91
N ILE A 313 24.39 -2.97 1.77
CA ILE A 313 24.93 -2.17 2.87
C ILE A 313 26.27 -1.61 2.43
N PHE A 314 26.36 -0.29 2.23
CA PHE A 314 27.56 0.43 1.79
C PHE A 314 28.39 0.91 2.96
N HIS A 315 29.71 0.90 2.77
CA HIS A 315 30.70 1.61 3.56
C HIS A 315 31.61 2.39 2.58
N GLY A 316 31.38 3.70 2.45
CA GLY A 316 32.06 4.50 1.42
C GLY A 316 31.70 4.05 0.00
N ASP A 317 32.70 3.59 -0.77
CA ASP A 317 32.53 3.01 -2.12
C ASP A 317 32.58 1.47 -2.12
N LYS A 318 32.63 0.87 -0.93
CA LYS A 318 32.58 -0.57 -0.68
C LYS A 318 31.21 -0.98 -0.14
N VAL A 319 30.96 -2.28 -0.08
CA VAL A 319 29.76 -2.90 0.47
C VAL A 319 30.12 -4.04 1.41
N LEU A 320 29.30 -4.21 2.44
CA LEU A 320 29.39 -5.32 3.39
C LEU A 320 29.02 -6.64 2.70
N LYS A 321 29.90 -7.62 2.80
CA LYS A 321 29.68 -8.97 2.25
C LYS A 321 29.95 -10.03 3.30
N VAL A 322 29.32 -11.19 3.13
CA VAL A 322 29.79 -12.42 3.76
C VAL A 322 31.07 -12.87 3.06
N ASP A 323 32.09 -13.22 3.84
CA ASP A 323 33.37 -13.68 3.31
C ASP A 323 33.22 -15.10 2.71
N PRO A 324 33.43 -15.29 1.39
CA PRO A 324 33.31 -16.61 0.77
C PRO A 324 34.41 -17.59 1.18
N THR A 325 35.50 -17.12 1.81
CA THR A 325 36.59 -17.94 2.34
C THR A 325 36.37 -18.34 3.79
N ASN A 326 35.51 -17.61 4.50
CA ASN A 326 35.07 -17.90 5.86
C ASN A 326 33.61 -17.49 6.01
N TRP A 327 32.69 -18.43 5.85
CA TRP A 327 31.25 -18.19 5.84
C TRP A 327 30.66 -17.61 7.13
N ASN A 328 31.44 -17.51 8.21
CA ASN A 328 31.05 -16.81 9.44
C ASN A 328 31.58 -15.36 9.48
N ALA A 329 32.55 -14.97 8.65
CA ALA A 329 33.15 -13.65 8.69
C ALA A 329 32.47 -12.66 7.73
N LEU A 330 32.70 -11.38 8.01
CA LEU A 330 32.26 -10.25 7.19
C LEU A 330 33.47 -9.50 6.65
N LEU A 331 33.33 -8.96 5.45
CA LEU A 331 34.30 -8.08 4.83
C LEU A 331 33.62 -6.89 4.16
N VAL A 332 34.39 -5.84 3.85
CA VAL A 332 33.92 -4.73 3.01
C VAL A 332 34.77 -4.63 1.75
N GLU A 333 34.12 -4.74 0.60
CA GLU A 333 34.77 -4.79 -0.71
C GLU A 333 34.00 -4.01 -1.77
N ALA A 334 34.59 -3.80 -2.95
CA ALA A 334 33.90 -3.16 -4.05
C ALA A 334 32.58 -3.91 -4.41
N PRO A 335 31.49 -3.18 -4.74
CA PRO A 335 30.28 -3.77 -5.30
C PRO A 335 30.58 -4.74 -6.46
N ALA A 336 29.92 -5.89 -6.49
CA ALA A 336 30.02 -6.80 -7.62
C ALA A 336 29.66 -6.06 -8.92
N SER A 337 30.53 -6.16 -9.92
CA SER A 337 30.29 -5.60 -11.25
C SER A 337 30.76 -6.59 -12.30
N GLY A 338 29.84 -7.09 -13.13
CA GLY A 338 30.13 -8.13 -14.10
C GLY A 338 30.04 -9.56 -13.55
N LEU A 339 30.48 -10.52 -14.36
CA LEU A 339 30.31 -11.95 -14.10
C LEU A 339 31.32 -12.49 -13.08
N GLY A 340 30.89 -13.48 -12.28
CA GLY A 340 31.74 -14.22 -11.35
C GLY A 340 32.12 -13.46 -10.07
N GLN A 341 31.58 -12.26 -9.86
CA GLN A 341 31.84 -11.42 -8.68
C GLN A 341 30.91 -11.74 -7.48
N ASN A 342 30.15 -12.84 -7.57
CA ASN A 342 29.22 -13.38 -6.60
C ASN A 342 28.32 -12.32 -5.93
N LEU A 343 27.27 -11.92 -6.64
CA LEU A 343 26.31 -10.92 -6.18
C LEU A 343 25.66 -11.34 -4.85
N ASP A 344 25.41 -12.64 -4.64
CA ASP A 344 24.68 -13.12 -3.46
C ASP A 344 25.40 -12.78 -2.14
N ASN A 345 26.73 -12.65 -2.16
CA ASN A 345 27.52 -12.36 -0.95
C ASN A 345 27.28 -10.96 -0.38
N GLU A 346 26.84 -10.01 -1.20
CA GLU A 346 26.59 -8.62 -0.82
C GLU A 346 25.09 -8.28 -0.72
N LEU A 347 24.21 -9.28 -0.91
CA LEU A 347 22.76 -9.12 -0.78
C LEU A 347 22.28 -9.46 0.63
N TRP A 348 21.68 -8.46 1.26
CA TRP A 348 21.11 -8.56 2.59
C TRP A 348 19.61 -8.29 2.53
N PHE A 349 18.80 -9.24 3.00
CA PHE A 349 17.37 -9.10 3.13
C PHE A 349 17.04 -8.54 4.51
N TYR A 350 16.58 -7.29 4.56
CA TYR A 350 16.07 -6.69 5.78
C TYR A 350 14.65 -7.17 6.03
N GLU A 351 14.42 -7.77 7.20
CA GLU A 351 13.12 -8.25 7.66
C GLU A 351 12.52 -7.19 8.60
N PRO A 352 11.46 -6.45 8.19
CA PRO A 352 10.93 -5.35 8.99
C PRO A 352 10.38 -5.79 10.34
N ASP A 353 9.73 -6.96 10.38
CA ASP A 353 9.01 -7.46 11.57
C ASP A 353 9.98 -7.87 12.69
N SER A 354 11.16 -8.40 12.33
CA SER A 354 12.19 -8.84 13.29
C SER A 354 13.36 -7.87 13.44
N GLN A 355 13.47 -6.87 12.55
CA GLN A 355 14.61 -5.94 12.43
C GLN A 355 15.96 -6.64 12.19
N THR A 356 15.93 -7.78 11.52
CA THR A 356 17.12 -8.60 11.23
C THR A 356 17.58 -8.42 9.79
N TYR A 357 18.89 -8.48 9.54
CA TYR A 357 19.45 -8.59 8.19
C TYR A 357 19.86 -10.02 7.91
N TYR A 358 19.20 -10.65 6.96
CA TYR A 358 19.47 -12.01 6.52
C TYR A 358 20.39 -11.97 5.29
N SER A 359 21.45 -12.77 5.27
CA SER A 359 22.35 -12.90 4.12
C SER A 359 21.82 -13.90 3.10
N LYS A 360 21.78 -13.51 1.82
CA LYS A 360 21.41 -14.43 0.75
C LYS A 360 22.37 -15.61 0.64
N SER A 361 23.67 -15.38 0.78
CA SER A 361 24.70 -16.38 0.50
C SER A 361 24.95 -17.37 1.64
N SER A 362 24.67 -17.00 2.89
CA SER A 362 24.87 -17.89 4.05
C SER A 362 23.57 -18.40 4.69
N ASN A 363 22.40 -17.88 4.31
CA ASN A 363 21.11 -18.19 4.95
C ASN A 363 21.11 -17.90 6.46
N GLN A 364 21.91 -16.93 6.89
CA GLN A 364 22.13 -16.57 8.28
C GLN A 364 21.93 -15.07 8.50
N CYS A 365 21.69 -14.68 9.75
CA CYS A 365 21.44 -13.30 10.13
C CYS A 365 22.72 -12.63 10.58
N LEU A 366 22.86 -11.34 10.26
CA LEU A 366 23.87 -10.48 10.82
C LEU A 366 23.74 -10.47 12.35
N ASP A 367 24.80 -10.76 13.08
CA ASP A 367 24.76 -11.04 14.52
C ASP A 367 25.94 -10.38 15.24
N ALA A 368 25.66 -9.61 16.30
CA ALA A 368 26.65 -8.96 17.14
C ALA A 368 26.85 -9.74 18.45
N TYR A 369 27.89 -10.58 18.52
CA TYR A 369 28.13 -11.50 19.64
C TYR A 369 29.28 -11.04 20.54
N GLY A 370 29.24 -11.41 21.83
CA GLY A 370 30.35 -11.21 22.75
C GLY A 370 31.30 -12.40 22.75
N ASP A 371 32.61 -12.16 22.70
CA ASP A 371 33.59 -13.20 22.97
C ASP A 371 33.78 -13.46 24.47
N SER A 372 34.65 -14.42 24.82
CA SER A 372 34.95 -14.80 26.21
C SER A 372 35.58 -13.69 27.06
N ASN A 373 35.94 -12.54 26.46
CA ASN A 373 36.46 -11.36 27.15
C ASN A 373 35.45 -10.19 27.18
N ASN A 374 34.17 -10.43 26.85
CA ASN A 374 33.15 -9.40 26.65
C ASN A 374 33.49 -8.39 25.54
N ALA A 375 34.44 -8.69 24.64
CA ALA A 375 34.64 -7.90 23.44
C ALA A 375 33.58 -8.32 22.42
N LEU A 376 32.76 -7.34 22.02
CA LEU A 376 31.71 -7.55 21.04
C LEU A 376 32.32 -7.59 19.64
N ASN A 377 31.98 -8.64 18.89
CA ASN A 377 32.37 -8.92 17.52
C ASN A 377 31.10 -9.01 16.66
N VAL A 378 31.28 -9.17 15.35
CA VAL A 378 30.18 -9.32 14.41
C VAL A 378 30.48 -10.44 13.42
N HIS A 379 29.45 -11.23 13.13
CA HIS A 379 29.48 -12.37 12.21
C HIS A 379 28.09 -12.57 11.59
N VAL A 380 27.93 -13.64 10.81
CA VAL A 380 26.61 -14.21 10.51
C VAL A 380 26.35 -15.41 11.41
N TYR A 381 25.11 -15.57 11.86
CA TYR A 381 24.70 -16.67 12.73
C TYR A 381 23.26 -17.11 12.45
N ALA A 382 22.89 -18.29 12.95
CA ALA A 382 21.52 -18.83 12.81
C ALA A 382 20.47 -17.79 13.25
N CYS A 383 19.50 -17.52 12.39
CA CYS A 383 18.51 -16.48 12.60
C CYS A 383 17.58 -16.81 13.77
N SER A 384 17.32 -15.84 14.64
CA SER A 384 16.35 -15.95 15.71
C SER A 384 15.64 -14.60 15.92
N PRO A 385 14.31 -14.51 15.70
CA PRO A 385 13.56 -13.26 15.87
C PRO A 385 13.62 -12.68 17.30
N SER A 386 13.85 -13.53 18.30
CA SER A 386 14.02 -13.14 19.70
C SER A 386 15.44 -12.71 20.05
N ASN A 387 16.45 -13.02 19.22
CA ASN A 387 17.84 -12.71 19.52
C ASN A 387 18.11 -11.21 19.34
N ALA A 388 18.28 -10.50 20.46
CA ALA A 388 18.55 -9.06 20.46
C ALA A 388 19.86 -8.68 19.73
N ASN A 389 20.83 -9.60 19.68
CA ASN A 389 22.11 -9.40 18.99
C ASN A 389 21.98 -9.38 17.46
N GLN A 390 20.85 -9.83 16.91
CA GLN A 390 20.57 -9.83 15.47
C GLN A 390 19.70 -8.68 15.02
N LYS A 391 19.32 -7.81 15.95
CA LYS A 391 18.48 -6.65 15.67
C LYS A 391 19.36 -5.45 15.37
N TRP A 392 19.12 -4.82 14.23
CA TRP A 392 19.96 -3.75 13.71
C TRP A 392 19.15 -2.52 13.36
N GLN A 393 19.73 -1.36 13.63
CA GLN A 393 19.16 -0.08 13.27
C GLN A 393 20.22 0.78 12.58
N PHE A 394 19.88 1.28 11.40
CA PHE A 394 20.60 2.41 10.83
C PHE A 394 20.14 3.71 11.49
N THR A 395 21.07 4.50 11.98
CA THR A 395 20.80 5.83 12.56
C THR A 395 20.95 6.93 11.51
N ASP A 396 20.31 8.08 11.73
CA ASP A 396 20.29 9.21 10.79
C ASP A 396 21.70 9.77 10.48
N ASP A 397 22.63 9.60 11.42
CA ASP A 397 24.04 9.99 11.30
C ASP A 397 24.92 8.91 10.63
N GLY A 398 24.30 7.85 10.09
CA GLY A 398 24.94 6.83 9.27
C GLY A 398 25.58 5.68 10.03
N HIS A 399 25.28 5.47 11.31
CA HIS A 399 25.77 4.26 11.99
C HIS A 399 24.86 3.06 11.75
N LEU A 400 25.45 1.87 11.67
CA LEU A 400 24.72 0.60 11.75
C LEU A 400 24.86 0.05 13.17
N LYS A 401 23.85 0.31 14.01
CA LYS A 401 23.85 0.04 15.44
C LYS A 401 23.20 -1.30 15.76
N SER A 402 23.82 -2.09 16.64
CA SER A 402 23.19 -3.27 17.21
C SER A 402 22.21 -2.87 18.33
N LEU A 403 21.04 -3.52 18.37
CA LEU A 403 20.00 -3.29 19.38
C LEU A 403 20.10 -4.25 20.57
N ASN A 404 21.27 -4.84 20.79
CA ASN A 404 21.57 -5.70 21.95
C ASN A 404 21.68 -4.99 23.31
N GLY A 405 21.54 -3.66 23.34
CA GLY A 405 21.66 -2.86 24.56
C GLY A 405 23.07 -2.40 24.90
N ALA A 406 24.11 -2.83 24.15
CA ALA A 406 25.50 -2.44 24.41
C ALA A 406 25.88 -1.05 23.86
N ASN A 407 24.99 -0.37 23.12
CA ASN A 407 25.23 0.93 22.49
C ASN A 407 26.48 0.95 21.58
N GLN A 408 26.63 -0.07 20.74
CA GLN A 408 27.74 -0.22 19.82
C GLN A 408 27.31 -0.22 18.35
N CYS A 409 28.24 0.22 17.52
CA CYS A 409 28.07 0.43 16.10
C CYS A 409 29.04 -0.46 15.33
N MET A 410 28.63 -0.87 14.14
CA MET A 410 29.50 -1.52 13.17
C MET A 410 30.69 -0.58 12.86
N ASP A 411 31.88 -1.14 12.84
CA ASP A 411 33.15 -0.43 12.63
C ASP A 411 33.99 -1.18 11.60
N VAL A 412 34.60 -0.44 10.68
CA VAL A 412 35.59 -0.95 9.71
C VAL A 412 36.96 -0.42 10.09
N ASP A 413 37.80 -1.21 10.75
CA ASP A 413 39.11 -0.75 11.21
C ASP A 413 40.13 -0.73 10.05
N PRO A 414 40.51 0.46 9.53
CA PRO A 414 41.46 0.55 8.41
C PRO A 414 42.88 0.15 8.82
N THR A 415 43.21 0.17 10.11
CA THR A 415 44.53 -0.25 10.63
C THR A 415 44.67 -1.77 10.65
N GLN A 416 43.55 -2.49 10.60
CA GLN A 416 43.48 -3.95 10.58
C GLN A 416 43.00 -4.50 9.23
N LYS A 417 43.40 -3.87 8.12
CA LYS A 417 43.01 -4.27 6.75
C LYS A 417 41.48 -4.26 6.55
N ASP A 418 40.84 -3.17 6.99
CA ASP A 418 39.38 -2.97 6.90
C ASP A 418 38.58 -4.08 7.61
N LYS A 419 39.09 -4.56 8.74
CA LYS A 419 38.40 -5.57 9.55
C LYS A 419 37.06 -5.03 10.04
N VAL A 420 35.99 -5.78 9.79
CA VAL A 420 34.65 -5.47 10.29
C VAL A 420 34.52 -5.94 11.74
N ALA A 421 34.12 -5.05 12.65
CA ALA A 421 34.00 -5.31 14.09
C ALA A 421 32.84 -4.52 14.71
N MET A 422 32.55 -4.75 15.99
CA MET A 422 31.71 -3.86 16.80
C MET A 422 32.60 -2.93 17.62
N TRP A 423 32.22 -1.66 17.69
CA TRP A 423 32.91 -0.68 18.52
C TRP A 423 31.93 0.31 19.15
N TRP A 424 32.38 1.02 20.18
CA TRP A 424 31.60 2.10 20.77
C TRP A 424 31.23 3.11 19.68
N CYS A 425 29.96 3.50 19.62
CA CYS A 425 29.51 4.46 18.62
C CYS A 425 30.24 5.81 18.85
N TYR A 426 30.95 6.29 17.83
CA TYR A 426 31.53 7.63 17.79
C TYR A 426 31.48 8.16 16.36
N ASP A 427 31.54 9.48 16.20
CA ASP A 427 31.43 10.11 14.88
C ASP A 427 32.71 9.98 14.04
N GLY A 428 33.03 8.76 13.62
CA GLY A 428 34.18 8.42 12.79
C GLY A 428 33.77 7.93 11.39
N PRO A 429 34.55 8.23 10.34
CA PRO A 429 34.24 7.77 8.98
C PRO A 429 34.23 6.25 8.84
N ASN A 430 34.99 5.53 9.68
CA ASN A 430 35.04 4.07 9.74
C ASN A 430 33.76 3.42 10.30
N GLN A 431 32.86 4.18 10.92
CA GLN A 431 31.55 3.68 11.39
C GLN A 431 30.38 4.17 10.54
N LYS A 432 30.66 4.77 9.38
CA LYS A 432 29.61 5.28 8.48
C LYS A 432 29.22 4.24 7.45
N PHE A 433 27.95 3.86 7.49
CA PHE A 433 27.30 2.95 6.57
C PHE A 433 26.05 3.59 5.97
N ALA A 434 25.62 3.07 4.83
CA ALA A 434 24.34 3.42 4.22
C ALA A 434 23.68 2.16 3.66
N LYS A 435 22.37 1.99 3.87
CA LYS A 435 21.63 0.93 3.16
C LYS A 435 21.00 1.51 1.90
N ARG A 436 20.98 0.72 0.83
CA ARG A 436 20.23 1.02 -0.38
C ARG A 436 19.42 -0.19 -0.79
N GLU A 437 18.15 0.04 -1.11
CA GLU A 437 17.27 -1.02 -1.61
C GLU A 437 17.59 -1.30 -3.07
N LEU A 438 17.75 -2.57 -3.44
CA LEU A 438 18.15 -2.95 -4.81
C LEU A 438 17.18 -2.42 -5.88
N ARG A 439 15.88 -2.40 -5.58
CA ARG A 439 14.82 -1.86 -6.46
C ARG A 439 14.92 -0.36 -6.73
N THR A 440 15.82 0.34 -6.04
CA THR A 440 16.09 1.78 -6.23
C THR A 440 17.47 2.05 -6.83
N GLU A 441 18.29 1.00 -7.00
CA GLU A 441 19.63 1.13 -7.55
C GLU A 441 19.61 1.02 -9.07
N PRO A 442 19.95 2.09 -9.80
CA PRO A 442 20.01 1.99 -11.25
C PRO A 442 21.25 1.17 -11.65
N VAL A 443 21.00 0.15 -12.46
CA VAL A 443 22.03 -0.68 -13.09
C VAL A 443 21.95 -0.53 -14.59
N THR A 444 23.09 -0.69 -15.26
CA THR A 444 23.13 -0.96 -16.70
C THR A 444 23.22 -2.46 -16.92
N ILE A 445 22.50 -2.96 -17.92
CA ILE A 445 22.57 -4.34 -18.38
C ILE A 445 23.15 -4.33 -19.78
N ALA A 446 24.23 -5.05 -20.02
CA ALA A 446 24.96 -4.96 -21.28
C ALA A 446 25.55 -6.30 -21.74
N THR A 447 25.56 -6.53 -23.05
CA THR A 447 26.31 -7.60 -23.71
C THR A 447 27.36 -6.96 -24.63
N GLY A 448 28.64 -7.21 -24.35
CA GLY A 448 29.75 -6.52 -25.01
C GLY A 448 29.66 -4.99 -24.83
N LYS A 449 29.47 -4.25 -25.94
CA LYS A 449 29.29 -2.79 -25.94
C LYS A 449 27.81 -2.35 -26.05
N ALA A 450 26.89 -3.30 -26.20
CA ALA A 450 25.48 -3.02 -26.42
C ALA A 450 24.72 -3.07 -25.08
N PHE A 451 23.86 -2.08 -24.84
CA PHE A 451 23.04 -1.98 -23.64
C PHE A 451 21.63 -2.48 -23.91
N LEU A 452 21.02 -3.10 -22.90
CA LEU A 452 19.58 -3.29 -22.82
C LEU A 452 18.90 -1.93 -22.76
N TYR A 453 18.06 -1.63 -23.76
CA TYR A 453 17.61 -0.28 -24.06
C TYR A 453 16.10 -0.24 -24.30
N GLU A 454 15.38 0.52 -23.49
CA GLU A 454 13.95 0.75 -23.69
C GLU A 454 13.72 1.83 -24.76
N TRP A 455 12.77 1.59 -25.66
CA TRP A 455 12.45 2.51 -26.75
C TRP A 455 10.97 2.48 -27.11
N TYR A 456 10.22 3.50 -26.65
CA TYR A 456 8.80 3.69 -26.96
C TYR A 456 7.92 2.46 -26.65
N GLY A 457 8.20 1.77 -25.54
CA GLY A 457 7.47 0.57 -25.12
C GLY A 457 8.06 -0.76 -25.60
N ASP A 458 8.95 -0.73 -26.60
CA ASP A 458 9.76 -1.89 -27.01
C ASP A 458 11.07 -1.96 -26.21
N VAL A 459 11.74 -3.11 -26.25
CA VAL A 459 13.09 -3.28 -25.70
C VAL A 459 14.02 -3.86 -26.77
N ILE A 460 15.15 -3.19 -26.96
CA ILE A 460 16.21 -3.57 -27.90
C ILE A 460 17.54 -3.69 -27.16
N TYR A 461 18.57 -4.22 -27.82
CA TYR A 461 19.94 -4.07 -27.35
C TYR A 461 20.78 -3.37 -28.41
N THR A 462 21.41 -2.25 -28.02
CA THR A 462 22.06 -1.34 -28.97
C THR A 462 23.32 -0.72 -28.40
N THR A 463 24.29 -0.43 -29.28
CA THR A 463 25.44 0.42 -28.95
C THR A 463 25.10 1.91 -29.04
N ASP A 464 23.99 2.27 -29.70
CA ASP A 464 23.50 3.64 -29.85
C ASP A 464 22.65 4.05 -28.64
N ALA A 465 23.33 4.27 -27.52
CA ALA A 465 22.74 4.66 -26.24
C ALA A 465 22.60 6.18 -26.09
N LYS A 466 21.90 6.83 -27.04
CA LYS A 466 21.77 8.30 -27.07
C LYS A 466 21.17 8.88 -25.78
N TYR A 467 20.21 8.18 -25.17
CA TYR A 467 19.55 8.64 -23.94
C TYR A 467 19.96 7.75 -22.76
N ALA A 468 20.61 8.36 -21.77
CA ALA A 468 21.22 7.64 -20.66
C ALA A 468 20.19 6.95 -19.75
N ASP A 469 18.95 7.43 -19.61
CA ASP A 469 17.95 6.79 -18.76
C ASP A 469 17.34 5.54 -19.41
N ASN A 470 17.34 5.46 -20.74
CA ASN A 470 16.82 4.31 -21.49
C ASN A 470 17.71 3.06 -21.34
N THR A 471 18.97 3.21 -20.95
CA THR A 471 19.89 2.09 -20.63
C THR A 471 19.83 1.64 -19.17
N GLN A 472 19.05 2.31 -18.33
CA GLN A 472 19.05 2.11 -16.89
C GLN A 472 17.83 1.32 -16.44
N TRP A 473 18.09 0.37 -15.55
CA TRP A 473 17.09 -0.55 -15.03
C TRP A 473 17.21 -0.64 -13.50
N PHE A 474 16.09 -0.94 -12.86
CA PHE A 474 16.02 -1.27 -11.44
C PHE A 474 15.62 -2.73 -11.30
N TYR A 475 16.38 -3.52 -10.55
CA TYR A 475 16.08 -4.93 -10.33
C TYR A 475 15.67 -5.17 -8.88
N ASP A 476 14.48 -5.74 -8.69
CA ASP A 476 14.01 -6.22 -7.39
C ASP A 476 14.08 -7.75 -7.36
N PRO A 477 15.01 -8.37 -6.60
CA PRO A 477 15.12 -9.83 -6.55
C PRO A 477 14.02 -10.52 -5.72
N VAL A 478 13.28 -9.79 -4.87
CA VAL A 478 12.15 -10.32 -4.10
C VAL A 478 10.91 -10.34 -4.98
N ALA A 479 10.63 -9.25 -5.69
CA ALA A 479 9.55 -9.20 -6.67
C ALA A 479 9.91 -9.94 -7.98
N GLN A 480 11.20 -10.19 -8.22
CA GLN A 480 11.78 -10.70 -9.47
C GLN A 480 11.45 -9.81 -10.69
N GLN A 481 11.36 -8.49 -10.50
CA GLN A 481 10.99 -7.55 -11.56
C GLN A 481 12.17 -6.69 -12.00
N LEU A 482 12.24 -6.48 -13.32
CA LEU A 482 13.21 -5.57 -13.93
C LEU A 482 12.48 -4.36 -14.51
N LYS A 483 12.62 -3.19 -13.87
CA LYS A 483 11.90 -1.97 -14.21
C LYS A 483 12.78 -0.98 -14.95
N SER A 484 12.34 -0.52 -16.11
CA SER A 484 13.00 0.53 -16.90
C SER A 484 12.92 1.87 -16.18
N LYS A 485 14.03 2.62 -16.15
CA LYS A 485 14.06 3.96 -15.56
C LYS A 485 13.34 5.00 -16.43
N SER A 486 13.44 4.91 -17.76
CA SER A 486 12.85 5.87 -18.70
C SER A 486 11.32 5.81 -18.72
N SER A 487 10.74 4.61 -18.68
CA SER A 487 9.29 4.40 -18.81
C SER A 487 8.59 4.08 -17.48
N ASN A 488 9.36 3.71 -16.44
CA ASN A 488 8.85 3.21 -15.15
C ASN A 488 7.98 1.92 -15.30
N LYS A 489 8.15 1.19 -16.40
CA LYS A 489 7.48 -0.07 -16.74
C LYS A 489 8.43 -1.26 -16.60
N CYS A 490 7.89 -2.46 -16.43
CA CYS A 490 8.63 -3.70 -16.18
C CYS A 490 8.81 -4.54 -17.44
N LEU A 491 9.97 -5.21 -17.54
CA LEU A 491 10.28 -6.14 -18.61
C LEU A 491 9.29 -7.31 -18.61
N ASP A 492 8.65 -7.53 -19.75
CA ASP A 492 7.47 -8.39 -19.88
C ASP A 492 7.57 -9.31 -21.09
N ALA A 493 7.32 -10.61 -20.87
CA ALA A 493 7.24 -11.63 -21.91
C ALA A 493 5.85 -12.30 -21.96
N TYR A 494 4.81 -11.58 -22.41
CA TYR A 494 3.42 -12.05 -22.37
C TYR A 494 3.06 -13.30 -23.21
N GLN A 495 3.76 -13.59 -24.31
CA GLN A 495 3.36 -14.72 -25.20
C GLN A 495 3.86 -16.07 -24.67
N ASN A 496 3.16 -17.16 -24.99
CA ASN A 496 3.61 -18.52 -24.67
C ASN A 496 4.40 -19.11 -25.85
N GLY A 497 5.48 -19.86 -25.58
CA GLY A 497 6.29 -20.52 -26.61
C GLY A 497 7.78 -20.18 -26.52
N ASN A 498 8.52 -20.58 -27.56
CA ASN A 498 9.89 -20.15 -27.84
C ASN A 498 9.88 -18.97 -28.85
N ASP A 499 10.94 -18.17 -28.89
CA ASP A 499 11.09 -16.99 -29.76
C ASP A 499 9.99 -15.94 -29.49
N VAL A 500 9.71 -15.71 -28.21
CA VAL A 500 8.67 -14.80 -27.74
C VAL A 500 9.26 -13.39 -27.59
N ALA A 501 8.63 -12.40 -28.20
CA ALA A 501 9.06 -11.01 -28.08
C ALA A 501 8.99 -10.52 -26.63
N VAL A 502 9.96 -9.69 -26.25
CA VAL A 502 10.03 -9.05 -24.93
C VAL A 502 9.83 -7.54 -25.11
N HIS A 503 9.04 -6.94 -24.21
CA HIS A 503 8.71 -5.52 -24.22
C HIS A 503 8.65 -4.97 -22.80
N VAL A 504 8.24 -3.71 -22.60
CA VAL A 504 7.90 -3.20 -21.27
C VAL A 504 6.39 -3.03 -21.11
N TYR A 505 5.87 -3.37 -19.92
CA TYR A 505 4.47 -3.22 -19.56
C TYR A 505 4.32 -2.69 -18.12
N ASP A 506 3.11 -2.29 -17.71
CA ASP A 506 2.88 -1.83 -16.34
C ASP A 506 3.31 -2.90 -15.33
N CYS A 507 4.07 -2.45 -14.32
CA CYS A 507 4.65 -3.33 -13.33
C CYS A 507 3.55 -3.92 -12.44
N ASP A 508 3.47 -5.25 -12.41
CA ASP A 508 2.61 -5.99 -11.49
C ASP A 508 3.41 -7.12 -10.84
N ALA A 509 3.63 -7.00 -9.52
CA ALA A 509 4.39 -7.98 -8.75
C ALA A 509 3.67 -9.33 -8.61
N ALA A 510 2.40 -9.46 -8.98
CA ALA A 510 1.70 -10.74 -9.09
C ALA A 510 1.82 -11.37 -10.49
N ASN A 511 2.27 -10.61 -11.48
CA ASN A 511 2.26 -11.06 -12.87
C ASN A 511 3.40 -12.04 -13.20
N ALA A 512 3.04 -13.24 -13.62
CA ALA A 512 3.96 -14.34 -13.88
C ALA A 512 4.90 -14.09 -15.07
N ASN A 513 4.51 -13.28 -16.06
CA ASN A 513 5.31 -12.99 -17.27
C ASN A 513 6.35 -11.86 -17.08
N GLN A 514 6.42 -11.27 -15.88
CA GLN A 514 7.37 -10.20 -15.51
C GLN A 514 8.41 -10.68 -14.49
N LYS A 515 8.56 -12.00 -14.34
CA LYS A 515 9.48 -12.63 -13.37
C LYS A 515 10.82 -12.94 -14.04
N TRP A 516 11.89 -12.44 -13.44
CA TRP A 516 13.26 -12.57 -13.95
C TRP A 516 14.24 -12.90 -12.83
N GLN A 517 15.20 -13.76 -13.11
CA GLN A 517 16.29 -14.14 -12.22
C GLN A 517 17.62 -13.98 -12.95
N TYR A 518 18.62 -13.39 -12.30
CA TYR A 518 19.93 -13.19 -12.88
C TYR A 518 20.92 -14.27 -12.42
N ASN A 519 21.52 -14.97 -13.36
CA ASN A 519 22.68 -15.82 -13.11
C ASN A 519 23.95 -14.99 -13.27
N ASP A 520 24.52 -14.58 -12.15
CA ASP A 520 25.72 -13.75 -12.08
C ASP A 520 27.02 -14.48 -12.44
N VAL A 521 26.98 -15.82 -12.61
CA VAL A 521 28.11 -16.62 -13.07
C VAL A 521 28.19 -16.64 -14.60
N THR A 522 27.05 -16.83 -15.28
CA THR A 522 26.99 -16.93 -16.75
C THR A 522 26.49 -15.68 -17.46
N GLY A 523 25.86 -14.75 -16.73
CA GLY A 523 25.25 -13.54 -17.27
C GLY A 523 23.84 -13.72 -17.81
N GLN A 524 23.24 -14.89 -17.60
CA GLN A 524 21.93 -15.18 -18.16
C GLN A 524 20.81 -14.56 -17.30
N TRP A 525 19.93 -13.79 -17.94
CA TRP A 525 18.65 -13.38 -17.35
C TRP A 525 17.60 -14.45 -17.68
N MET A 526 17.32 -15.30 -16.70
CA MET A 526 16.38 -16.42 -16.79
C MET A 526 14.96 -15.96 -16.45
N HIS A 527 13.96 -16.44 -17.17
CA HIS A 527 12.56 -16.13 -16.85
C HIS A 527 12.08 -16.97 -15.66
N GLY A 528 11.54 -16.30 -14.63
CA GLY A 528 11.25 -16.89 -13.32
C GLY A 528 10.05 -17.84 -13.28
N THR A 529 9.20 -17.89 -14.31
CA THR A 529 8.05 -18.83 -14.40
C THR A 529 8.02 -19.65 -15.69
N LYS A 530 8.91 -19.34 -16.64
CA LYS A 530 9.09 -20.08 -17.90
C LYS A 530 10.46 -20.72 -17.82
N LEU A 531 10.58 -21.69 -16.92
CA LEU A 531 11.87 -22.26 -16.54
C LEU A 531 12.56 -22.83 -17.79
N GLY A 532 13.88 -22.58 -17.89
CA GLY A 532 14.69 -22.96 -19.04
C GLY A 532 14.72 -21.94 -20.18
N MET A 533 13.99 -20.82 -20.06
CA MET A 533 14.00 -19.71 -21.03
C MET A 533 14.83 -18.52 -20.50
N CYS A 534 15.60 -17.90 -21.39
CA CYS A 534 16.51 -16.81 -21.11
C CYS A 534 16.27 -15.63 -22.08
N LEU A 535 16.57 -14.42 -21.62
CA LEU A 535 16.60 -13.22 -22.46
C LEU A 535 17.75 -13.33 -23.48
N ASP A 536 17.41 -13.26 -24.76
CA ASP A 536 18.33 -13.43 -25.89
C ASP A 536 18.19 -12.27 -26.90
N GLY A 537 19.33 -11.87 -27.47
CA GLY A 537 19.42 -10.82 -28.48
C GLY A 537 19.55 -11.39 -29.89
N THR A 538 18.65 -10.97 -30.78
CA THR A 538 18.68 -11.34 -32.20
C THR A 538 19.61 -10.46 -33.02
N ASN A 539 20.08 -10.97 -34.16
CA ASN A 539 21.00 -10.25 -35.08
C ASN A 539 20.49 -8.87 -35.57
N ASN A 540 19.20 -8.56 -35.44
CA ASN A 540 18.61 -7.27 -35.83
C ASN A 540 18.45 -6.29 -34.65
N GLY A 541 18.96 -6.62 -33.46
CA GLY A 541 18.90 -5.77 -32.27
C GLY A 541 17.65 -5.94 -31.41
N LYS A 542 16.67 -6.78 -31.81
CA LYS A 542 15.48 -7.09 -31.00
C LYS A 542 15.77 -8.17 -29.96
N LEU A 543 14.95 -8.19 -28.92
CA LEU A 543 15.02 -9.18 -27.84
C LEU A 543 13.86 -10.16 -27.90
N HIS A 544 14.15 -11.40 -27.53
CA HIS A 544 13.16 -12.44 -27.32
C HIS A 544 13.52 -13.34 -26.14
N LEU A 545 12.65 -14.28 -25.81
CA LEU A 545 12.99 -15.45 -25.01
C LEU A 545 13.43 -16.61 -25.91
N ASP A 546 14.59 -17.20 -25.59
CA ASP A 546 15.07 -18.46 -26.17
C ASP A 546 15.55 -19.43 -25.08
N TYR A 547 15.78 -20.68 -25.42
CA TYR A 547 16.35 -21.66 -24.50
C TYR A 547 17.67 -21.17 -23.91
N CYS A 548 17.81 -21.33 -22.60
CA CYS A 548 19.02 -20.96 -21.88
C CYS A 548 20.22 -21.76 -22.38
N ASP A 549 21.18 -21.05 -22.98
CA ASP A 549 22.45 -21.57 -23.47
C ASP A 549 23.58 -20.63 -23.09
N LYS A 550 24.36 -21.03 -22.09
CA LYS A 550 25.49 -20.24 -21.58
C LYS A 550 26.60 -20.01 -22.60
N SER A 551 26.62 -20.74 -23.72
CA SER A 551 27.60 -20.55 -24.79
C SER A 551 27.23 -19.40 -25.74
N LYS A 552 25.97 -18.94 -25.72
CA LYS A 552 25.51 -17.82 -26.56
C LYS A 552 25.90 -16.49 -25.95
N ALA A 553 26.77 -15.75 -26.63
CA ALA A 553 27.14 -14.39 -26.23
C ALA A 553 25.94 -13.43 -26.13
N ALA A 554 24.90 -13.66 -26.93
CA ALA A 554 23.65 -12.89 -26.91
C ALA A 554 22.81 -13.08 -25.63
N GLN A 555 23.12 -14.09 -24.80
CA GLN A 555 22.50 -14.32 -23.48
C GLN A 555 23.44 -13.97 -22.32
N GLN A 556 24.66 -13.53 -22.59
CA GLN A 556 25.66 -13.20 -21.58
C GLN A 556 25.61 -11.70 -21.26
N TRP A 557 24.75 -11.35 -20.32
CA TRP A 557 24.53 -9.99 -19.87
C TRP A 557 25.36 -9.70 -18.62
N THR A 558 26.06 -8.58 -18.62
CA THR A 558 26.73 -8.03 -17.44
C THR A 558 25.85 -6.97 -16.80
N THR A 559 25.73 -7.03 -15.48
CA THR A 559 25.08 -5.99 -14.67
C THR A 559 26.14 -5.11 -14.03
N ALA A 560 26.00 -3.79 -14.16
CA ALA A 560 26.89 -2.84 -13.52
C ALA A 560 26.12 -1.77 -12.76
N LEU A 561 26.46 -1.60 -11.48
CA LEU A 561 25.96 -0.53 -10.64
C LEU A 561 26.51 0.82 -11.11
N ILE A 562 25.63 1.78 -11.38
CA ILE A 562 26.01 3.10 -11.90
C ILE A 562 26.63 3.97 -10.80
N ASN A 563 25.96 4.04 -9.65
CA ASN A 563 26.43 4.82 -8.51
C ASN A 563 27.10 3.89 -7.49
N LYS A 564 28.43 3.73 -7.60
CA LYS A 564 29.22 2.84 -6.73
C LYS A 564 29.55 3.44 -5.36
N LYS A 565 29.45 4.76 -5.19
CA LYS A 565 29.67 5.44 -3.91
C LYS A 565 28.38 5.54 -3.12
N ALA A 566 28.47 5.42 -1.80
CA ALA A 566 27.45 5.96 -0.90
C ALA A 566 27.26 7.44 -1.26
N MET A 567 26.06 7.83 -1.66
CA MET A 567 25.76 9.24 -1.91
C MET A 567 25.97 9.99 -0.60
N LYS A 568 26.93 10.94 -0.58
CA LYS A 568 27.02 11.92 0.52
C LYS A 568 25.71 12.66 0.53
N VAL A 569 24.91 12.38 1.54
CA VAL A 569 23.65 13.06 1.72
C VAL A 569 24.01 14.49 2.18
N SER A 570 24.01 15.44 1.24
CA SER A 570 24.15 16.87 1.58
C SER A 570 22.95 17.27 2.42
N SER A 571 23.11 18.17 3.37
CA SER A 571 22.04 18.64 4.28
C SER A 571 20.84 19.32 3.59
N LEU A 572 20.86 19.44 2.26
CA LEU A 572 19.71 19.80 1.42
C LEU A 572 19.10 18.62 0.63
N ALA A 573 19.78 17.48 0.58
CA ALA A 573 19.29 16.20 0.05
C ALA A 573 19.00 15.16 1.17
N VAL A 574 19.37 15.43 2.43
CA VAL A 574 19.03 14.59 3.61
C VAL A 574 17.52 14.62 3.91
N ALA A 575 16.82 15.68 3.52
CA ALA A 575 15.37 15.76 3.61
C ALA A 575 14.63 14.77 2.67
N ALA A 576 15.34 14.15 1.71
CA ALA A 576 14.77 13.21 0.76
C ALA A 576 15.17 11.73 0.99
N ALA A 577 16.17 11.44 1.84
CA ALA A 577 16.71 10.07 1.96
C ALA A 577 16.77 9.50 3.39
N VAL A 578 16.65 10.30 4.46
CA VAL A 578 16.48 9.78 5.84
C VAL A 578 15.02 9.42 6.15
N SER A 579 14.08 9.80 5.28
CA SER A 579 12.65 9.52 5.40
C SER A 579 12.23 8.08 5.02
N LEU A 580 13.18 7.21 4.65
CA LEU A 580 12.90 5.88 4.07
C LEU A 580 13.38 4.69 4.93
N MET A 581 13.66 4.91 6.23
CA MET A 581 13.95 3.83 7.20
C MET A 581 13.04 3.78 8.42
N ALA A 582 11.85 4.38 8.36
CA ALA A 582 10.73 3.74 9.03
C ALA A 582 10.45 2.44 8.24
N ALA A 583 9.81 1.42 8.83
CA ALA A 583 9.08 0.45 8.00
C ALA A 583 8.32 1.24 6.90
N PRO A 584 7.97 0.67 5.73
CA PRO A 584 6.73 1.15 5.18
C PRO A 584 5.68 0.80 6.24
N THR A 585 5.47 1.70 7.24
CA THR A 585 4.14 2.23 7.42
C THR A 585 3.75 2.51 5.99
N VAL A 586 2.94 1.64 5.40
CA VAL A 586 2.22 1.99 4.19
C VAL A 586 1.73 3.39 4.50
N ALA A 587 2.38 4.40 3.91
CA ALA A 587 2.01 5.76 4.23
C ALA A 587 0.59 5.78 3.74
N LEU A 588 -0.35 5.94 4.68
CA LEU A 588 -1.75 6.00 4.32
C LEU A 588 -1.82 6.96 3.16
N ASP A 589 -2.46 6.54 2.07
CA ASP A 589 -2.56 7.39 0.87
C ASP A 589 -3.27 8.73 1.20
N ARG A 590 -3.86 8.82 2.40
CA ARG A 590 -4.31 10.03 3.08
C ARG A 590 -3.78 10.16 4.51
N LYS A 591 -3.21 11.33 4.83
CA LYS A 591 -3.02 11.76 6.22
C LYS A 591 -4.34 12.26 6.82
N PHE A 592 -4.50 12.03 8.13
CA PHE A 592 -5.55 12.66 8.91
C PHE A 592 -5.25 14.14 9.14
N TYR A 593 -6.26 15.01 9.07
CA TYR A 593 -6.09 16.43 9.44
C TYR A 593 -5.57 16.56 10.88
N GLY A 594 -6.33 16.04 11.84
CA GLY A 594 -5.96 16.00 13.25
C GLY A 594 -6.47 14.75 13.95
N LEU A 595 -5.90 14.43 15.10
CA LEU A 595 -6.33 13.32 15.96
C LEU A 595 -6.74 13.80 17.35
N ASN A 596 -7.82 13.24 17.90
CA ASN A 596 -8.20 13.45 19.29
C ASN A 596 -7.32 12.64 20.23
N TYR A 597 -6.76 13.29 21.24
CA TYR A 597 -5.76 12.73 22.11
C TYR A 597 -6.16 12.82 23.58
N ASP A 598 -6.21 11.66 24.24
CA ASP A 598 -6.41 11.57 25.67
C ASP A 598 -5.09 11.80 26.41
N THR A 599 -5.08 12.80 27.30
CA THR A 599 -3.90 13.21 28.07
C THR A 599 -3.80 12.58 29.45
N ARG A 600 -4.83 11.86 29.90
CA ARG A 600 -4.92 11.28 31.25
C ARG A 600 -3.95 10.12 31.37
N GLY A 601 -3.32 10.02 32.54
CA GLY A 601 -2.34 8.98 32.82
C GLY A 601 -2.08 8.85 34.31
N TYR A 602 -0.91 8.30 34.64
CA TYR A 602 -0.54 7.92 36.00
C TYR A 602 0.65 8.73 36.55
N ASP A 603 1.03 9.83 35.90
CA ASP A 603 2.03 10.76 36.45
C ASP A 603 1.45 11.52 37.67
N ALA A 604 2.32 12.17 38.45
CA ALA A 604 1.93 12.82 39.71
C ALA A 604 0.90 13.95 39.54
N ASP A 605 0.79 14.51 38.33
CA ASP A 605 -0.18 15.54 37.94
C ASP A 605 -1.48 14.95 37.33
N GLY A 606 -1.62 13.62 37.30
CA GLY A 606 -2.75 12.91 36.67
C GLY A 606 -2.66 12.84 35.13
N CYS A 607 -1.57 13.32 34.54
CA CYS A 607 -1.33 13.28 33.11
C CYS A 607 -0.51 12.03 32.72
N LYS A 608 -0.38 11.79 31.41
CA LYS A 608 0.66 10.91 30.88
C LYS A 608 2.05 11.48 31.18
N TYR A 609 3.04 10.59 31.32
CA TYR A 609 4.44 10.98 31.40
C TYR A 609 4.88 11.68 30.11
N GLU A 610 5.76 12.68 30.20
CA GLU A 610 6.24 13.41 29.03
C GLU A 610 6.90 12.49 28.01
N SER A 611 7.64 11.47 28.48
CA SER A 611 8.25 10.43 27.64
C SER A 611 7.21 9.58 26.91
N GLN A 612 6.07 9.28 27.54
CA GLN A 612 4.97 8.56 26.92
C GLN A 612 4.32 9.41 25.83
N VAL A 613 4.02 10.68 26.10
CA VAL A 613 3.48 11.61 25.10
C VAL A 613 4.45 11.75 23.92
N ALA A 614 5.76 11.84 24.18
CA ALA A 614 6.76 11.95 23.12
C ALA A 614 6.82 10.70 22.23
N LYS A 615 6.68 9.51 22.82
CA LYS A 615 6.56 8.25 22.07
C LYS A 615 5.31 8.24 21.18
N GLU A 616 4.16 8.60 21.76
CA GLU A 616 2.87 8.61 21.06
C GLU A 616 2.85 9.65 19.92
N PHE A 617 3.32 10.88 20.16
CA PHE A 617 3.35 11.93 19.14
C PHE A 617 4.32 11.65 18.01
N ARG A 618 5.45 10.98 18.29
CA ARG A 618 6.35 10.47 17.25
C ARG A 618 5.64 9.47 16.33
N ALA A 619 4.77 8.62 16.89
CA ALA A 619 3.97 7.68 16.11
C ALA A 619 2.86 8.38 15.31
N PHE A 620 2.29 9.48 15.82
CA PHE A 620 1.21 10.21 15.15
C PHE A 620 1.69 11.05 13.96
N ASN A 621 2.89 11.66 14.04
CA ASN A 621 3.41 12.61 13.05
C ASN A 621 3.38 12.12 11.57
N PRO A 622 3.69 10.84 11.25
CA PRO A 622 3.51 10.33 9.90
C PRO A 622 2.05 10.36 9.41
N THR A 623 1.09 10.23 10.31
CA THR A 623 -0.34 10.10 9.99
C THR A 623 -1.15 11.37 10.17
N SER A 624 -0.66 12.36 10.93
CA SER A 624 -1.37 13.62 11.18
C SER A 624 -0.43 14.75 11.58
N ASN A 625 -0.82 15.99 11.29
CA ASN A 625 -0.07 17.18 11.67
C ASN A 625 -0.57 17.81 12.97
N PHE A 626 -1.77 17.44 13.43
CA PHE A 626 -2.46 18.15 14.51
C PHE A 626 -3.02 17.19 15.56
N VAL A 627 -3.03 17.65 16.81
CA VAL A 627 -3.68 16.93 17.92
C VAL A 627 -4.66 17.84 18.64
N ARG A 628 -5.77 17.28 19.09
CA ARG A 628 -6.76 17.96 19.94
C ARG A 628 -6.77 17.30 21.32
N ILE A 629 -6.76 18.12 22.36
CA ILE A 629 -6.85 17.70 23.76
C ILE A 629 -8.08 18.33 24.43
N TYR A 630 -8.52 17.77 25.56
CA TYR A 630 -9.82 18.09 26.17
C TYR A 630 -9.75 19.04 27.37
N SER A 631 -8.59 19.18 28.01
CA SER A 631 -8.38 19.99 29.22
C SER A 631 -7.00 20.68 29.20
N THR A 632 -6.90 21.77 29.93
CA THR A 632 -5.72 22.62 30.08
C THR A 632 -4.69 22.09 31.08
N SER A 633 -5.07 21.15 31.95
CA SER A 633 -4.23 20.63 33.04
C SER A 633 -2.86 20.11 32.55
N CYS A 634 -2.85 19.31 31.48
CA CYS A 634 -1.64 18.72 30.89
C CYS A 634 -1.01 19.58 29.78
N THR A 635 -1.60 20.74 29.43
CA THR A 635 -1.32 21.42 28.16
C THR A 635 0.13 21.91 28.02
N ALA A 636 0.78 22.36 29.11
CA ALA A 636 2.19 22.78 29.05
C ALA A 636 3.11 21.65 28.56
N LYS A 637 2.91 20.44 29.11
CA LYS A 637 3.63 19.21 28.76
C LYS A 637 3.35 18.84 27.31
N ILE A 638 2.07 18.86 26.91
CA ILE A 638 1.64 18.54 25.53
C ILE A 638 2.23 19.52 24.51
N LEU A 639 2.17 20.83 24.75
CA LEU A 639 2.69 21.85 23.81
C LEU A 639 4.20 21.71 23.62
N ARG A 640 4.94 21.46 24.70
CA ARG A 640 6.40 21.24 24.65
C ARG A 640 6.75 20.05 23.77
N VAL A 641 6.05 18.93 23.96
CA VAL A 641 6.30 17.71 23.17
C VAL A 641 5.80 17.85 21.74
N ALA A 642 4.66 18.49 21.52
CA ALA A 642 4.12 18.77 20.19
C ALA A 642 5.12 19.59 19.36
N GLU A 643 5.69 20.65 19.95
CA GLU A 643 6.71 21.48 19.31
C GLU A 643 7.95 20.67 18.90
N GLN A 644 8.42 19.76 19.77
CA GLN A 644 9.53 18.84 19.46
C GLN A 644 9.23 17.88 18.30
N GLN A 645 7.96 17.54 18.07
CA GLN A 645 7.53 16.60 17.02
C GLN A 645 6.93 17.31 15.79
N GLY A 646 6.94 18.64 15.74
CA GLY A 646 6.36 19.42 14.64
C GLY A 646 4.83 19.41 14.59
N LEU A 647 4.16 18.96 15.65
CA LEU A 647 2.70 18.96 15.76
C LEU A 647 2.19 20.29 16.33
N LYS A 648 0.96 20.66 15.94
CA LYS A 648 0.23 21.79 16.55
C LYS A 648 -0.98 21.29 17.31
N VAL A 649 -1.39 22.06 18.32
CA VAL A 649 -2.39 21.62 19.30
C VAL A 649 -3.67 22.45 19.21
N TRP A 650 -4.80 21.78 19.27
CA TRP A 650 -6.10 22.38 19.60
C TRP A 650 -6.40 22.12 21.08
N ILE A 651 -6.57 23.19 21.86
CA ILE A 651 -6.69 23.09 23.31
C ILE A 651 -8.17 23.07 23.71
N GLY A 652 -8.58 22.09 24.48
CA GLY A 652 -9.89 22.04 25.15
C GLY A 652 -9.82 22.62 26.56
N LEU A 653 -10.86 23.35 26.94
CA LEU A 653 -11.17 23.71 28.32
C LEU A 653 -12.41 22.94 28.71
N TRP A 654 -12.28 22.09 29.73
CA TRP A 654 -13.44 21.36 30.25
C TRP A 654 -14.37 22.35 30.96
N SER A 655 -15.55 22.56 30.39
CA SER A 655 -16.60 23.40 30.97
C SER A 655 -17.93 22.69 30.85
N GLU A 656 -18.76 22.84 31.87
CA GLU A 656 -20.06 22.18 32.02
C GLU A 656 -21.15 23.20 32.38
N VAL A 657 -22.41 22.79 32.26
CA VAL A 657 -23.53 23.49 32.89
C VAL A 657 -23.79 22.87 34.27
N PRO A 658 -23.54 23.58 35.38
CA PRO A 658 -23.66 23.00 36.72
C PRO A 658 -25.06 22.45 37.02
N THR A 659 -25.10 21.23 37.55
CA THR A 659 -26.29 20.56 38.10
C THR A 659 -25.97 20.00 39.49
N ALA A 660 -26.90 19.27 40.11
CA ALA A 660 -26.61 18.57 41.37
C ALA A 660 -25.55 17.46 41.21
N ALA A 661 -25.39 16.91 40.01
CA ALA A 661 -24.48 15.79 39.74
C ALA A 661 -23.18 16.20 39.02
N VAL A 662 -23.13 17.40 38.44
CA VAL A 662 -22.04 17.87 37.58
C VAL A 662 -21.56 19.23 38.05
N ALA A 663 -20.27 19.35 38.33
CA ALA A 663 -19.60 20.62 38.61
C ALA A 663 -18.93 21.16 37.35
N ASP A 664 -18.87 22.49 37.23
CA ASP A 664 -18.15 23.15 36.14
C ASP A 664 -16.71 23.47 36.53
N ALA A 665 -15.77 23.14 35.65
CA ALA A 665 -14.33 23.33 35.84
C ALA A 665 -13.81 24.60 35.15
N PHE A 666 -14.68 25.37 34.46
CA PHE A 666 -14.28 26.50 33.61
C PHE A 666 -13.30 27.47 34.28
N GLU A 667 -13.57 27.92 35.51
CA GLU A 667 -12.71 28.91 36.16
C GLU A 667 -11.29 28.39 36.39
N SER A 668 -11.13 27.12 36.79
CA SER A 668 -9.81 26.50 36.93
C SER A 668 -9.10 26.30 35.60
N GLU A 669 -9.84 25.84 34.58
CA GLU A 669 -9.32 25.60 33.24
C GLU A 669 -8.89 26.91 32.56
N PHE A 670 -9.70 27.97 32.71
CA PHE A 670 -9.41 29.28 32.18
C PHE A 670 -8.23 29.94 32.91
N ALA A 671 -8.12 29.77 34.23
CA ALA A 671 -6.94 30.22 34.97
C ALA A 671 -5.65 29.54 34.48
N ASN A 672 -5.70 28.25 34.15
CA ASN A 672 -4.56 27.54 33.57
C ASN A 672 -4.20 28.10 32.18
N LEU A 673 -5.20 28.29 31.30
CA LEU A 673 -4.98 28.90 29.98
C LEU A 673 -4.34 30.29 30.11
N LYS A 674 -4.82 31.13 31.03
CA LYS A 674 -4.25 32.46 31.29
C LYS A 674 -2.76 32.38 31.62
N ARG A 675 -2.37 31.47 32.53
CA ARG A 675 -0.96 31.25 32.88
C ARG A 675 -0.12 30.86 31.67
N LEU A 676 -0.62 29.96 30.82
CA LEU A 676 0.09 29.49 29.62
C LEU A 676 0.23 30.60 28.56
N VAL A 677 -0.75 31.49 28.45
CA VAL A 677 -0.71 32.65 27.55
C VAL A 677 0.25 33.71 28.10
N ASP A 678 0.17 34.02 29.40
CA ASP A 678 1.01 35.02 30.05
C ASP A 678 2.49 34.60 30.07
N SER A 679 2.77 33.29 30.18
CA SER A 679 4.12 32.72 30.05
C SER A 679 4.59 32.57 28.60
N ARG A 680 3.78 32.97 27.60
CA ARG A 680 4.03 32.79 26.15
C ARG A 680 4.23 31.34 25.73
N THR A 681 3.70 30.38 26.49
CA THR A 681 3.66 28.97 26.12
C THR A 681 2.61 28.73 25.03
N VAL A 682 1.46 29.41 25.11
CA VAL A 682 0.45 29.45 24.05
C VAL A 682 0.74 30.62 23.11
N ARG A 683 0.84 30.33 21.81
CA ARG A 683 1.21 31.29 20.76
C ARG A 683 0.44 31.00 19.46
N ASN A 684 0.43 31.95 18.53
CA ASN A 684 -0.24 31.80 17.24
C ASN A 684 0.42 30.70 16.37
N ASP A 685 1.72 30.43 16.51
CA ASP A 685 2.42 29.40 15.74
C ASP A 685 2.08 27.97 16.20
N ASN A 686 1.97 27.71 17.50
CA ASN A 686 1.85 26.35 18.04
C ASN A 686 0.41 25.91 18.38
N VAL A 687 -0.53 26.84 18.61
CA VAL A 687 -1.94 26.53 18.91
C VAL A 687 -2.85 26.89 17.75
N LEU A 688 -3.73 25.97 17.36
CA LEU A 688 -4.65 26.11 16.22
C LEU A 688 -6.02 26.66 16.60
N GLY A 689 -6.44 26.43 17.84
CA GLY A 689 -7.73 26.84 18.35
C GLY A 689 -7.90 26.49 19.82
N VAL A 690 -8.88 27.15 20.44
CA VAL A 690 -9.31 26.89 21.81
C VAL A 690 -10.78 26.56 21.81
N GLN A 691 -11.14 25.41 22.37
CA GLN A 691 -12.51 25.01 22.58
C GLN A 691 -12.89 25.18 24.05
N VAL A 692 -14.07 25.74 24.28
CA VAL A 692 -14.69 25.89 25.58
C VAL A 692 -15.87 24.95 25.64
N SER A 693 -15.80 23.92 26.49
CA SER A 693 -16.73 22.78 26.59
C SER A 693 -16.71 21.80 25.41
N SER A 694 -17.04 20.53 25.70
CA SER A 694 -17.32 19.47 24.73
C SER A 694 -18.62 18.79 25.15
N GLU A 695 -19.69 18.97 24.38
CA GLU A 695 -21.02 18.36 24.63
C GLU A 695 -21.71 18.78 25.95
N ALA A 696 -21.35 19.93 26.51
CA ALA A 696 -21.96 20.43 27.75
C ALA A 696 -23.46 20.78 27.56
N LEU A 697 -23.81 21.34 26.40
CA LEU A 697 -25.20 21.66 26.09
C LEU A 697 -25.98 20.39 25.71
N TYR A 698 -25.36 19.42 25.04
CA TYR A 698 -25.96 18.10 24.82
C TYR A 698 -26.33 17.41 26.15
N ARG A 699 -25.37 17.35 27.08
CA ARG A 699 -25.62 16.77 28.42
C ARG A 699 -26.73 17.53 29.16
N TYR A 700 -26.75 18.85 29.09
CA TYR A 700 -27.75 19.66 29.81
C TYR A 700 -29.15 19.63 29.18
N TYR A 701 -29.27 19.86 27.88
CA TYR A 701 -30.56 20.01 27.20
C TYR A 701 -31.14 18.68 26.72
N ILE A 702 -30.31 17.84 26.10
CA ILE A 702 -30.78 16.60 25.47
C ILE A 702 -30.81 15.46 26.50
N GLN A 703 -29.68 15.16 27.16
CA GLN A 703 -29.66 14.10 28.19
C GLN A 703 -30.38 14.54 29.47
N GLY A 704 -30.22 15.80 29.87
CA GLY A 704 -30.87 16.37 31.05
C GLY A 704 -32.35 16.72 30.86
N ASN A 705 -32.89 16.55 29.64
CA ASN A 705 -34.28 16.83 29.29
C ASN A 705 -34.74 18.25 29.71
N VAL A 706 -33.89 19.26 29.45
CA VAL A 706 -34.19 20.66 29.70
C VAL A 706 -34.68 21.30 28.40
N THR A 707 -35.73 22.09 28.48
CA THR A 707 -36.29 22.77 27.30
C THR A 707 -35.37 23.90 26.81
N ALA A 708 -35.24 24.05 25.48
CA ALA A 708 -34.42 25.08 24.87
C ALA A 708 -34.83 26.52 25.20
N THR A 709 -36.05 26.73 25.72
CA THR A 709 -36.52 28.03 26.25
C THR A 709 -35.79 28.45 27.52
N ASN A 710 -35.22 27.51 28.27
CA ASN A 710 -34.36 27.81 29.40
C ASN A 710 -32.94 28.12 28.89
N LEU A 711 -32.62 29.40 28.73
CA LEU A 711 -31.33 29.82 28.18
C LEU A 711 -30.16 29.77 29.18
N LYS A 712 -30.33 29.22 30.39
CA LYS A 712 -29.27 29.20 31.42
C LYS A 712 -27.99 28.53 30.92
N GLY A 713 -28.09 27.31 30.39
CA GLY A 713 -26.95 26.56 29.89
C GLY A 713 -26.30 27.24 28.70
N TYR A 714 -27.11 27.62 27.71
CA TYR A 714 -26.66 28.38 26.53
C TYR A 714 -25.91 29.67 26.91
N ASN A 715 -26.51 30.53 27.73
CA ASN A 715 -25.91 31.81 28.13
C ASN A 715 -24.60 31.62 28.89
N LEU A 716 -24.50 30.57 29.72
CA LEU A 716 -23.27 30.27 30.46
C LEU A 716 -22.12 29.90 29.51
N ILE A 717 -22.35 29.00 28.56
CA ILE A 717 -21.32 28.61 27.59
C ILE A 717 -20.94 29.78 26.68
N VAL A 718 -21.91 30.61 26.28
CA VAL A 718 -21.65 31.86 25.53
C VAL A 718 -20.78 32.83 26.31
N ASP A 719 -21.04 33.01 27.62
CA ASP A 719 -20.21 33.84 28.50
C ASP A 719 -18.78 33.30 28.56
N HIS A 720 -18.61 32.00 28.78
CA HIS A 720 -17.30 31.36 28.85
C HIS A 720 -16.50 31.50 27.54
N VAL A 721 -17.12 31.25 26.39
CA VAL A 721 -16.53 31.46 25.06
C VAL A 721 -16.08 32.92 24.89
N THR A 722 -16.95 33.86 25.27
CA THR A 722 -16.67 35.30 25.15
C THR A 722 -15.50 35.71 26.03
N ARG A 723 -15.48 35.29 27.29
CA ARG A 723 -14.38 35.57 28.23
C ARG A 723 -13.04 35.05 27.75
N VAL A 724 -12.99 33.82 27.21
CA VAL A 724 -11.76 33.24 26.64
C VAL A 724 -11.32 34.01 25.41
N ARG A 725 -12.23 34.31 24.48
CA ARG A 725 -11.93 35.06 23.26
C ARG A 725 -11.41 36.45 23.58
N ASP A 726 -12.10 37.22 24.41
CA ASP A 726 -11.74 38.58 24.76
C ASP A 726 -10.36 38.63 25.42
N TYR A 727 -10.06 37.65 26.29
CA TYR A 727 -8.75 37.51 26.88
C TYR A 727 -7.66 37.24 25.84
N LEU A 728 -7.84 36.27 24.94
CA LEU A 728 -6.85 35.98 23.89
C LEU A 728 -6.63 37.18 22.96
N ARG A 729 -7.70 37.88 22.58
CA ARG A 729 -7.61 39.11 21.76
C ARG A 729 -6.90 40.24 22.49
N SER A 730 -7.13 40.40 23.80
CA SER A 730 -6.41 41.39 24.64
C SER A 730 -4.88 41.15 24.69
N LYS A 731 -4.45 39.93 24.35
CA LYS A 731 -3.04 39.52 24.26
C LYS A 731 -2.52 39.48 22.83
N SER A 732 -3.26 40.04 21.87
CA SER A 732 -2.95 40.04 20.44
C SER A 732 -2.81 38.63 19.84
N LEU A 733 -3.47 37.62 20.43
CA LEU A 733 -3.54 36.27 19.88
C LEU A 733 -4.78 36.17 18.98
N THR A 734 -4.60 35.61 17.78
CA THR A 734 -5.66 35.44 16.76
C THR A 734 -6.23 34.02 16.75
N ILE A 735 -5.87 33.21 17.76
CA ILE A 735 -6.36 31.84 17.95
C ILE A 735 -7.90 31.85 18.02
N PRO A 736 -8.60 31.03 17.22
CA PRO A 736 -10.07 30.96 17.23
C PRO A 736 -10.60 30.32 18.52
N VAL A 737 -11.76 30.81 18.99
CA VAL A 737 -12.49 30.22 20.12
C VAL A 737 -13.82 29.62 19.68
N THR A 738 -14.11 28.41 20.14
CA THR A 738 -15.35 27.67 19.83
C THR A 738 -15.98 27.05 21.07
N ALA A 739 -17.18 26.48 20.92
CA ALA A 739 -17.76 25.48 21.80
C ALA A 739 -18.05 24.22 20.97
N ALA A 740 -17.52 23.06 21.36
CA ALA A 740 -17.82 21.82 20.65
C ALA A 740 -19.05 21.16 21.25
N ASP A 741 -19.98 20.76 20.39
CA ASP A 741 -21.20 20.06 20.81
C ASP A 741 -21.75 19.23 19.65
N VAL A 742 -22.77 18.41 19.89
CA VAL A 742 -23.40 17.64 18.81
C VAL A 742 -24.10 18.56 17.81
N MET A 743 -24.25 18.11 16.56
CA MET A 743 -24.86 18.91 15.50
C MET A 743 -26.29 19.38 15.85
N ASP A 744 -27.04 18.58 16.61
CA ASP A 744 -28.39 18.92 17.07
C ASP A 744 -28.44 20.13 18.01
N VAL A 745 -27.41 20.33 18.84
CA VAL A 745 -27.34 21.49 19.73
C VAL A 745 -27.16 22.78 18.94
N TYR A 746 -26.32 22.78 17.91
CA TYR A 746 -26.18 23.93 17.04
C TYR A 746 -27.49 24.25 16.30
N ASN A 747 -28.23 23.22 15.86
CA ASN A 747 -29.57 23.39 15.28
C ASN A 747 -30.58 23.94 16.30
N MET A 748 -30.47 23.53 17.57
CA MET A 748 -31.33 24.00 18.67
C MET A 748 -31.04 25.47 19.04
N PHE A 749 -29.78 25.90 18.96
CA PHE A 749 -29.36 27.26 19.29
C PHE A 749 -28.65 27.97 18.11
N PRO A 750 -29.38 28.41 17.07
CA PRO A 750 -28.78 29.04 15.88
C PRO A 750 -27.94 30.29 16.15
N ASN A 751 -28.16 30.99 17.27
CA ASN A 751 -27.33 32.14 17.65
C ASN A 751 -25.89 31.73 18.02
N LEU A 752 -25.67 30.46 18.39
CA LEU A 752 -24.34 29.94 18.70
C LEU A 752 -23.39 30.04 17.51
N TYR A 753 -23.87 29.82 16.27
CA TYR A 753 -23.07 29.96 15.04
C TYR A 753 -22.41 31.34 14.94
N SER A 754 -23.11 32.40 15.31
CA SER A 754 -22.56 33.77 15.28
C SER A 754 -21.68 34.11 16.47
N THR A 755 -21.79 33.35 17.57
CA THR A 755 -21.05 33.58 18.81
C THR A 755 -19.61 33.10 18.70
N VAL A 756 -19.40 31.95 18.05
CA VAL A 756 -18.09 31.28 17.94
C VAL A 756 -17.27 31.81 16.75
N ASP A 757 -15.94 31.67 16.83
CA ASP A 757 -15.06 31.97 15.70
C ASP A 757 -15.07 30.84 14.65
N VAL A 758 -15.35 29.61 15.11
CA VAL A 758 -15.40 28.36 14.33
C VAL A 758 -16.56 27.54 14.89
N VAL A 759 -17.37 26.94 14.03
CA VAL A 759 -18.44 26.01 14.43
C VAL A 759 -17.81 24.63 14.66
N SER A 760 -17.76 24.16 15.91
CA SER A 760 -17.13 22.87 16.23
C SER A 760 -18.19 21.85 16.58
N VAL A 761 -18.23 20.73 15.86
CA VAL A 761 -19.29 19.72 16.03
C VAL A 761 -18.74 18.32 16.25
N ASN A 762 -19.39 17.57 17.14
CA ASN A 762 -19.16 16.15 17.37
C ASN A 762 -20.24 15.33 16.66
N GLN A 763 -19.86 14.24 15.99
CA GLN A 763 -20.80 13.33 15.34
C GLN A 763 -20.25 11.91 15.17
N PHE A 764 -21.01 10.94 15.68
CA PHE A 764 -20.69 9.51 15.61
C PHE A 764 -21.89 8.71 15.10
N SER A 765 -21.88 8.34 13.82
CA SER A 765 -22.95 7.52 13.22
C SER A 765 -23.11 6.15 13.90
N MET A 766 -22.04 5.62 14.48
CA MET A 766 -22.05 4.34 15.21
C MET A 766 -23.04 4.36 16.40
N TRP A 767 -23.11 5.47 17.14
CA TRP A 767 -24.05 5.66 18.26
C TRP A 767 -25.50 5.87 17.80
N GLU A 768 -25.73 6.10 16.51
CA GLU A 768 -27.05 6.15 15.89
C GLU A 768 -27.51 4.78 15.38
N ASN A 769 -26.83 3.71 15.80
CA ASN A 769 -27.08 2.34 15.40
C ASN A 769 -26.98 2.13 13.87
N LYS A 770 -26.01 2.79 13.24
CA LYS A 770 -25.66 2.61 11.82
C LYS A 770 -24.57 1.57 11.66
N THR A 771 -24.57 0.87 10.52
CA THR A 771 -23.43 0.05 10.08
C THR A 771 -22.31 0.93 9.52
N ALA A 772 -21.08 0.40 9.42
CA ALA A 772 -19.94 1.20 8.91
C ALA A 772 -20.19 1.71 7.48
N ALA A 773 -20.83 0.90 6.63
CA ALA A 773 -21.19 1.25 5.25
C ALA A 773 -22.25 2.36 5.14
N GLU A 774 -23.10 2.54 6.17
CA GLU A 774 -24.09 3.62 6.23
C GLU A 774 -23.53 4.88 6.90
N GLY A 775 -22.40 4.75 7.59
CA GLY A 775 -21.89 5.74 8.53
C GLY A 775 -21.67 7.11 7.90
N VAL A 776 -20.95 7.20 6.78
CA VAL A 776 -20.67 8.47 6.09
C VAL A 776 -21.93 9.07 5.48
N GLY A 777 -22.86 8.23 5.00
CA GLY A 777 -24.17 8.68 4.52
C GLY A 777 -24.97 9.41 5.61
N SER A 778 -25.05 8.82 6.82
CA SER A 778 -25.70 9.45 7.97
C SER A 778 -25.01 10.76 8.38
N LEU A 779 -23.68 10.73 8.49
CA LEU A 779 -22.86 11.90 8.81
C LEU A 779 -23.13 13.07 7.86
N PHE A 780 -23.20 12.80 6.55
CA PHE A 780 -23.45 13.84 5.56
C PHE A 780 -24.83 14.50 5.71
N GLY A 781 -25.87 13.71 6.00
CA GLY A 781 -27.22 14.24 6.20
C GLY A 781 -27.30 15.25 7.36
N HIS A 782 -26.56 15.01 8.43
CA HIS A 782 -26.42 15.97 9.53
C HIS A 782 -25.53 17.15 9.16
N TRP A 783 -24.40 16.88 8.50
CA TRP A 783 -23.43 17.88 8.06
C TRP A 783 -24.06 18.96 7.18
N GLN A 784 -24.91 18.60 6.21
CA GLN A 784 -25.53 19.56 5.30
C GLN A 784 -26.30 20.68 6.03
N LYS A 785 -27.01 20.34 7.10
CA LYS A 785 -27.78 21.32 7.90
C LYS A 785 -26.85 22.31 8.60
N VAL A 786 -25.82 21.78 9.27
CA VAL A 786 -24.83 22.58 9.99
C VAL A 786 -24.03 23.45 9.02
N GLN A 787 -23.56 22.87 7.91
CA GLN A 787 -22.80 23.57 6.88
C GLN A 787 -23.60 24.75 6.30
N LYS A 788 -24.90 24.57 6.01
CA LYS A 788 -25.77 25.64 5.53
C LYS A 788 -25.84 26.80 6.52
N GLN A 789 -26.07 26.53 7.80
CA GLN A 789 -26.18 27.56 8.83
C GLN A 789 -24.82 28.25 9.10
N ALA A 790 -23.74 27.48 9.14
CA ALA A 790 -22.39 28.01 9.32
C ALA A 790 -21.97 28.92 8.16
N ARG A 791 -22.26 28.53 6.91
CA ARG A 791 -22.03 29.39 5.74
C ARG A 791 -22.81 30.69 5.83
N ALA A 792 -24.10 30.64 6.18
CA ALA A 792 -24.92 31.83 6.40
C ALA A 792 -24.38 32.72 7.54
N ALA A 793 -23.76 32.12 8.56
CA ALA A 793 -23.08 32.81 9.65
C ALA A 793 -21.68 33.36 9.27
N GLY A 794 -21.13 32.96 8.12
CA GLY A 794 -19.78 33.35 7.69
C GLY A 794 -18.67 32.67 8.49
N LYS A 795 -18.91 31.44 8.96
CA LYS A 795 -18.00 30.70 9.83
C LYS A 795 -17.58 29.36 9.20
N PRO A 796 -16.31 28.95 9.36
CA PRO A 796 -15.89 27.60 9.00
C PRO A 796 -16.44 26.58 10.01
N VAL A 797 -16.52 25.32 9.58
CA VAL A 797 -16.93 24.19 10.42
C VAL A 797 -15.75 23.26 10.67
N LEU A 798 -15.54 22.90 11.93
CA LEU A 798 -14.61 21.88 12.40
C LEU A 798 -15.42 20.67 12.88
N LEU A 799 -15.18 19.50 12.32
CA LEU A 799 -15.69 18.25 12.88
C LEU A 799 -14.75 17.80 14.00
N SER A 800 -15.02 18.22 15.24
CA SER A 800 -14.11 18.00 16.36
C SER A 800 -14.00 16.55 16.77
N GLU A 801 -15.04 15.74 16.57
CA GLU A 801 -15.00 14.31 16.90
C GLU A 801 -15.85 13.51 15.93
N THR A 802 -15.24 12.45 15.37
CA THR A 802 -15.92 11.37 14.67
C THR A 802 -15.00 10.17 14.60
N GLY A 803 -15.55 8.95 14.58
CA GLY A 803 -14.75 7.74 14.46
C GLY A 803 -15.57 6.47 14.62
N TRP A 804 -14.89 5.34 14.68
CA TRP A 804 -15.49 4.02 14.79
C TRP A 804 -14.66 3.12 15.70
N SER A 805 -15.32 2.30 16.51
CA SER A 805 -14.65 1.38 17.46
C SER A 805 -14.38 0.01 16.86
N THR A 806 -13.28 -0.63 17.26
CA THR A 806 -12.90 -1.97 16.79
C THR A 806 -13.55 -3.11 17.58
N ALA A 807 -14.26 -2.85 18.67
CA ALA A 807 -14.85 -3.91 19.49
C ALA A 807 -16.07 -3.40 20.28
N ASP A 808 -17.00 -4.30 20.58
CA ASP A 808 -18.15 -4.09 21.46
C ASP A 808 -18.58 -5.44 22.03
N ASP A 809 -18.59 -5.57 23.35
CA ASP A 809 -18.98 -6.77 24.10
C ASP A 809 -20.38 -6.67 24.71
N GLU A 810 -20.99 -5.48 24.69
CA GLU A 810 -22.32 -5.20 25.26
C GLU A 810 -23.40 -5.08 24.17
N HIS A 811 -23.03 -5.21 22.89
CA HIS A 811 -23.93 -5.08 21.73
C HIS A 811 -24.74 -3.76 21.73
N LEU A 812 -24.04 -2.67 22.07
CA LEU A 812 -24.61 -1.33 22.17
C LEU A 812 -24.84 -0.68 20.79
N VAL A 813 -24.15 -1.18 19.76
CA VAL A 813 -24.20 -0.64 18.41
C VAL A 813 -24.42 -1.73 17.36
N ALA A 814 -24.79 -1.34 16.14
CA ALA A 814 -25.04 -2.28 15.04
C ALA A 814 -23.78 -3.07 14.63
N GLU A 815 -22.61 -2.44 14.68
CA GLU A 815 -21.35 -3.04 14.26
C GLU A 815 -20.13 -2.35 14.91
N ALA A 816 -19.26 -3.13 15.55
CA ALA A 816 -17.93 -2.69 15.98
C ALA A 816 -16.92 -3.82 15.72
N SER A 817 -15.98 -3.59 14.81
CA SER A 817 -14.96 -4.56 14.43
C SER A 817 -13.76 -3.85 13.78
N PRO A 818 -12.58 -4.48 13.69
CA PRO A 818 -11.45 -3.91 12.94
C PRO A 818 -11.80 -3.62 11.47
N ALA A 819 -12.61 -4.47 10.83
CA ALA A 819 -13.07 -4.28 9.46
C ALA A 819 -14.03 -3.08 9.33
N ALA A 820 -14.95 -2.93 10.28
CA ALA A 820 -15.90 -1.81 10.35
C ALA A 820 -15.17 -0.47 10.51
N GLN A 821 -14.19 -0.43 11.43
CA GLN A 821 -13.36 0.76 11.61
C GLN A 821 -12.57 1.10 10.34
N ALA A 822 -11.97 0.11 9.68
CA ALA A 822 -11.24 0.32 8.43
C ALA A 822 -12.16 0.86 7.31
N LEU A 823 -13.37 0.30 7.16
CA LEU A 823 -14.35 0.75 6.17
C LEU A 823 -14.79 2.19 6.41
N TYR A 824 -15.26 2.51 7.61
CA TYR A 824 -15.70 3.87 7.95
C TYR A 824 -14.57 4.88 7.79
N THR A 825 -13.36 4.55 8.26
CA THR A 825 -12.18 5.41 8.14
C THR A 825 -11.88 5.72 6.67
N LYS A 826 -11.85 4.70 5.80
CA LYS A 826 -11.60 4.87 4.36
C LYS A 826 -12.63 5.79 3.71
N GLU A 827 -13.91 5.55 3.96
CA GLU A 827 -14.99 6.35 3.37
C GLU A 827 -14.99 7.78 3.92
N PHE A 828 -14.71 7.95 5.21
CA PHE A 828 -14.64 9.24 5.87
C PHE A 828 -13.49 10.10 5.33
N LEU A 829 -12.31 9.52 5.10
CA LEU A 829 -11.17 10.25 4.53
C LEU A 829 -11.47 10.76 3.11
N SER A 830 -12.15 9.95 2.29
CA SER A 830 -12.65 10.37 0.97
C SER A 830 -13.69 11.49 1.09
N PHE A 831 -14.63 11.36 2.04
CA PHE A 831 -15.66 12.35 2.31
C PHE A 831 -15.08 13.70 2.74
N ALA A 832 -14.16 13.70 3.72
CA ALA A 832 -13.54 14.90 4.24
C ALA A 832 -12.75 15.65 3.17
N GLU A 833 -12.07 14.93 2.26
CA GLU A 833 -11.39 15.52 1.11
C GLU A 833 -12.37 16.21 0.16
N LYS A 834 -13.44 15.51 -0.26
CA LYS A 834 -14.45 16.06 -1.18
C LYS A 834 -15.19 17.28 -0.59
N GLN A 835 -15.45 17.25 0.71
CA GLN A 835 -16.19 18.30 1.39
C GLN A 835 -15.30 19.40 1.99
N SER A 836 -13.97 19.30 1.82
CA SER A 836 -13.00 20.26 2.33
C SER A 836 -13.09 20.46 3.86
N ILE A 837 -13.26 19.36 4.62
CA ILE A 837 -13.54 19.39 6.06
C ILE A 837 -12.24 19.39 6.87
N ASN A 838 -12.12 20.31 7.83
CA ASN A 838 -11.16 20.17 8.92
C ASN A 838 -11.78 19.32 10.03
N TYR A 839 -11.04 18.34 10.54
CA TYR A 839 -11.58 17.38 11.52
C TYR A 839 -10.53 16.84 12.48
N TYR A 840 -10.94 16.50 13.70
CA TYR A 840 -10.14 15.65 14.58
C TYR A 840 -10.79 14.27 14.65
N TYR A 841 -10.07 13.24 14.20
CA TYR A 841 -10.55 11.87 14.21
C TYR A 841 -10.47 11.29 15.62
N PHE A 842 -11.53 10.61 16.04
CA PHE A 842 -11.66 10.01 17.36
C PHE A 842 -11.40 8.50 17.30
N SER A 843 -10.34 7.99 17.92
CA SER A 843 -9.28 8.72 18.63
C SER A 843 -7.90 8.35 18.10
N ALA A 844 -6.88 9.09 18.53
CA ALA A 844 -5.52 8.80 18.18
C ALA A 844 -5.15 7.37 18.65
N ILE A 845 -5.40 7.06 19.91
CA ILE A 845 -4.88 5.86 20.56
C ILE A 845 -5.94 5.19 21.44
N ASP A 846 -5.96 3.86 21.45
CA ASP A 846 -6.81 3.07 22.34
C ASP A 846 -6.54 3.45 23.80
N LEU A 847 -7.61 3.51 24.60
CA LEU A 847 -7.51 3.93 25.98
C LEU A 847 -6.90 2.83 26.85
N SER A 848 -5.90 3.18 27.63
CA SER A 848 -5.25 2.31 28.62
C SER A 848 -5.82 2.44 30.04
N ILE A 849 -6.81 3.33 30.23
CA ILE A 849 -7.50 3.57 31.50
C ILE A 849 -8.81 2.78 31.59
N HIS A 850 -9.41 2.70 32.78
CA HIS A 850 -10.67 1.98 32.99
C HIS A 850 -11.84 2.66 32.24
N ALA A 851 -12.40 1.95 31.26
CA ALA A 851 -13.58 2.30 30.48
C ALA A 851 -14.18 1.01 29.87
N GLN A 852 -15.37 1.10 29.27
CA GLN A 852 -15.99 -0.01 28.54
C GLN A 852 -15.16 -0.38 27.30
N LEU A 853 -15.28 -1.63 26.82
CA LEU A 853 -14.49 -2.12 25.69
C LEU A 853 -14.69 -1.24 24.45
N ILE A 854 -15.94 -0.89 24.16
CA ILE A 854 -16.32 -0.03 23.04
C ILE A 854 -15.59 1.31 23.06
N GLU A 855 -15.50 1.97 24.22
CA GLU A 855 -14.84 3.26 24.37
C GLU A 855 -13.31 3.14 24.31
N LYS A 856 -12.76 2.01 24.79
CA LYS A 856 -11.32 1.73 24.73
C LYS A 856 -10.80 1.52 23.32
N SER A 857 -11.65 1.09 22.41
CA SER A 857 -11.27 0.54 21.10
C SER A 857 -11.42 1.50 19.91
N PHE A 858 -11.58 2.81 20.15
CA PHE A 858 -11.69 3.85 19.11
C PHE A 858 -10.35 4.27 18.47
N GLY A 859 -9.22 3.92 19.07
CA GLY A 859 -7.91 4.35 18.59
C GLY A 859 -7.65 3.88 17.16
N ILE A 860 -7.03 4.72 16.34
CA ILE A 860 -6.38 4.27 15.10
C ILE A 860 -5.02 3.62 15.42
N PHE A 861 -4.41 4.00 16.53
CA PHE A 861 -3.28 3.32 17.16
C PHE A 861 -3.78 2.43 18.31
N ASP A 862 -3.15 1.26 18.49
CA ASP A 862 -3.34 0.45 19.68
C ASP A 862 -2.74 1.13 20.93
N ALA A 863 -3.02 0.62 22.14
CA ALA A 863 -2.53 1.20 23.39
C ALA A 863 -0.99 1.28 23.50
N ASN A 864 -0.25 0.60 22.61
CA ASN A 864 1.21 0.60 22.55
C ASN A 864 1.79 1.62 21.55
N ALA A 865 0.92 2.41 20.90
CA ALA A 865 1.21 3.34 19.83
C ALA A 865 1.62 2.69 18.49
N ASN A 866 1.16 1.46 18.22
CA ASN A 866 1.27 0.86 16.89
C ASN A 866 0.02 1.18 16.07
N LEU A 867 0.19 1.59 14.81
CA LEU A 867 -0.95 1.82 13.90
C LEU A 867 -1.69 0.49 13.71
N LYS A 868 -3.00 0.43 13.96
CA LYS A 868 -3.76 -0.84 13.86
C LYS A 868 -3.70 -1.38 12.43
N SER A 869 -3.56 -2.71 12.28
CA SER A 869 -3.42 -3.37 10.97
C SER A 869 -4.58 -3.08 10.01
N GLY A 870 -5.82 -3.00 10.53
CA GLY A 870 -7.00 -2.60 9.75
C GLY A 870 -6.87 -1.19 9.18
N ILE A 871 -6.22 -0.28 9.90
CA ILE A 871 -5.92 1.08 9.41
C ILE A 871 -4.73 1.07 8.44
N GLN A 872 -3.67 0.29 8.71
CA GLN A 872 -2.52 0.16 7.79
C GLN A 872 -2.93 -0.37 6.41
N GLY A 873 -3.95 -1.23 6.34
CA GLY A 873 -4.45 -1.83 5.11
C GLY A 873 -5.44 -0.95 4.32
N ILE A 874 -5.83 0.24 4.81
CA ILE A 874 -6.75 1.10 4.05
C ILE A 874 -6.01 1.78 2.90
N SER A 875 -6.64 1.77 1.73
CA SER A 875 -6.33 2.66 0.62
C SER A 875 -7.61 3.36 0.19
N VAL A 876 -7.61 4.69 0.24
CA VAL A 876 -8.67 5.56 -0.27
C VAL A 876 -8.66 5.60 -1.80
N GLY A 877 -7.49 5.43 -2.42
CA GLY A 877 -7.29 5.47 -3.87
C GLY A 877 -6.98 6.87 -4.39
N SER A 878 -7.04 7.02 -5.72
CA SER A 878 -6.72 8.26 -6.43
C SER A 878 -7.52 9.46 -5.92
N LYS A 879 -6.89 10.64 -5.85
CA LYS A 879 -7.61 11.89 -5.58
C LYS A 879 -8.67 12.11 -6.65
N PRO A 880 -9.89 12.55 -6.29
CA PRO A 880 -10.84 12.99 -7.29
C PRO A 880 -10.30 14.22 -8.03
N ILE A 881 -10.75 14.40 -9.26
CA ILE A 881 -10.54 15.62 -10.02
C ILE A 881 -11.82 16.45 -9.92
N ALA A 882 -11.77 17.60 -9.25
CA ALA A 882 -12.88 18.53 -9.28
C ALA A 882 -13.04 19.12 -10.68
N THR A 883 -14.24 19.03 -11.23
CA THR A 883 -14.49 19.36 -12.62
C THR A 883 -15.86 19.98 -12.82
N ARG A 884 -15.98 20.76 -13.90
CA ARG A 884 -17.26 21.25 -14.42
C ARG A 884 -17.52 20.61 -15.77
N LEU A 885 -18.75 20.16 -15.97
CA LEU A 885 -19.22 19.62 -17.25
C LEU A 885 -19.95 20.72 -17.99
N PHE A 886 -19.30 21.31 -18.98
CA PHE A 886 -19.87 22.38 -19.79
C PHE A 886 -20.73 21.83 -20.90
N HIS A 887 -21.88 22.45 -21.13
CA HIS A 887 -22.69 22.32 -22.34
C HIS A 887 -22.84 23.72 -22.94
N ASN A 888 -22.16 23.97 -24.05
CA ASN A 888 -21.92 25.33 -24.57
C ASN A 888 -21.26 26.23 -23.50
N ASP A 889 -21.86 27.37 -23.18
CA ASP A 889 -21.45 28.34 -22.17
C ASP A 889 -22.08 28.07 -20.78
N LYS A 890 -22.92 27.04 -20.67
CA LYS A 890 -23.58 26.59 -19.43
C LYS A 890 -22.85 25.39 -18.82
N VAL A 891 -23.14 25.07 -17.56
CA VAL A 891 -22.60 23.92 -16.83
C VAL A 891 -23.70 23.04 -16.26
N LEU A 892 -23.45 21.73 -16.21
CA LEU A 892 -24.31 20.75 -15.57
C LEU A 892 -24.31 20.94 -14.05
N LYS A 893 -25.50 21.09 -13.47
CA LYS A 893 -25.72 21.27 -12.03
C LYS A 893 -26.69 20.24 -11.48
N VAL A 894 -26.54 19.91 -10.21
CA VAL A 894 -27.60 19.26 -9.44
C VAL A 894 -28.67 20.29 -9.10
N ASP A 895 -29.94 19.92 -9.32
CA ASP A 895 -31.06 20.77 -8.92
C ASP A 895 -31.14 20.83 -7.38
N PRO A 896 -30.97 22.01 -6.76
CA PRO A 896 -30.99 22.15 -5.29
C PRO A 896 -32.36 21.87 -4.66
N ASP A 897 -33.44 21.97 -5.44
CA ASP A 897 -34.81 21.75 -4.97
C ASP A 897 -35.30 20.33 -5.28
N ASN A 898 -34.60 19.59 -6.15
CA ASN A 898 -34.94 18.22 -6.52
C ASN A 898 -33.71 17.37 -6.90
N TRP A 899 -33.19 16.60 -5.95
CA TRP A 899 -32.06 15.68 -6.18
C TRP A 899 -32.28 14.65 -7.31
N ASN A 900 -33.53 14.42 -7.76
CA ASN A 900 -33.84 13.56 -8.91
C ASN A 900 -33.69 14.25 -10.27
N ALA A 901 -33.23 15.50 -10.31
CA ALA A 901 -33.11 16.29 -11.53
C ALA A 901 -31.73 16.95 -11.65
N LEU A 902 -31.32 17.15 -12.89
CA LEU A 902 -30.13 17.91 -13.26
C LEU A 902 -30.53 19.09 -14.13
N LEU A 903 -29.79 20.18 -13.99
CA LEU A 903 -29.99 21.44 -14.70
C LEU A 903 -28.75 21.76 -15.55
N VAL A 904 -28.93 22.53 -16.61
CA VAL A 904 -27.82 23.12 -17.37
C VAL A 904 -28.02 24.64 -17.38
N GLU A 905 -27.17 25.34 -16.63
CA GLU A 905 -27.31 26.77 -16.35
C GLU A 905 -25.97 27.52 -16.46
N ALA A 906 -26.02 28.85 -16.48
CA ALA A 906 -24.80 29.66 -16.45
C ALA A 906 -23.93 29.31 -15.22
N PRO A 907 -22.59 29.29 -15.35
CA PRO A 907 -21.70 29.11 -14.21
C PRO A 907 -22.00 30.11 -13.10
N GLY A 908 -21.90 29.66 -11.85
CA GLY A 908 -22.11 30.50 -10.69
C GLY A 908 -21.09 31.63 -10.60
N VAL A 909 -21.56 32.84 -10.27
CA VAL A 909 -20.71 34.03 -10.09
C VAL A 909 -20.96 34.63 -8.72
N GLY A 910 -19.93 34.64 -7.88
CA GLY A 910 -19.94 35.37 -6.61
C GLY A 910 -20.86 34.78 -5.53
N PRO A 911 -21.20 35.60 -4.52
CA PRO A 911 -22.08 35.20 -3.43
C PRO A 911 -23.53 34.93 -3.89
N GLY A 912 -24.17 33.91 -3.32
CA GLY A 912 -25.51 33.43 -3.68
C GLY A 912 -25.54 32.39 -4.80
N ALA A 913 -24.40 32.08 -5.43
CA ALA A 913 -24.35 31.27 -6.64
C ALA A 913 -24.41 29.75 -6.44
N ASN A 914 -24.28 29.27 -5.19
CA ASN A 914 -24.28 27.86 -4.80
C ASN A 914 -23.35 26.99 -5.67
N LEU A 915 -22.05 27.30 -5.62
CA LEU A 915 -21.01 26.72 -6.48
C LEU A 915 -20.86 25.20 -6.31
N ASP A 916 -21.26 24.65 -5.16
CA ASP A 916 -21.17 23.20 -4.96
C ASP A 916 -22.11 22.40 -5.87
N ASN A 917 -23.18 23.02 -6.39
CA ASN A 917 -24.12 22.35 -7.30
C ASN A 917 -23.51 22.04 -8.68
N GLU A 918 -22.50 22.80 -9.10
CA GLU A 918 -21.86 22.66 -10.42
C GLU A 918 -20.50 21.94 -10.36
N ILE A 919 -20.02 21.59 -9.17
CA ILE A 919 -18.77 20.85 -8.99
C ILE A 919 -19.03 19.35 -8.91
N TRP A 920 -18.41 18.64 -9.85
CA TRP A 920 -18.39 17.19 -9.90
C TRP A 920 -16.98 16.69 -9.60
N PHE A 921 -16.84 15.72 -8.71
CA PHE A 921 -15.59 15.02 -8.44
C PHE A 921 -15.52 13.80 -9.34
N TYR A 922 -14.65 13.84 -10.36
CA TYR A 922 -14.43 12.74 -11.28
C TYR A 922 -13.34 11.80 -10.77
N TYR A 923 -13.63 10.50 -10.74
CA TYR A 923 -12.67 9.45 -10.41
C TYR A 923 -12.27 8.70 -11.69
N PRO A 924 -11.03 8.86 -12.19
CA PRO A 924 -10.58 8.21 -13.42
C PRO A 924 -10.68 6.68 -13.36
N ASP A 925 -10.29 6.09 -12.23
CA ASP A 925 -10.18 4.64 -12.04
C ASP A 925 -11.55 3.93 -12.14
N SER A 926 -12.62 4.61 -11.73
CA SER A 926 -13.99 4.09 -11.76
C SER A 926 -14.87 4.79 -12.81
N GLN A 927 -14.36 5.81 -13.48
CA GLN A 927 -15.10 6.65 -14.41
C GLN A 927 -16.41 7.20 -13.81
N THR A 928 -16.40 7.50 -12.51
CA THR A 928 -17.58 7.94 -11.75
C THR A 928 -17.53 9.44 -11.49
N TYR A 929 -18.67 10.12 -11.61
CA TYR A 929 -18.83 11.52 -11.22
C TYR A 929 -19.63 11.62 -9.92
N TYR A 930 -19.10 12.34 -8.95
CA TYR A 930 -19.69 12.54 -7.65
C TYR A 930 -20.05 14.02 -7.44
N SER A 931 -21.30 14.33 -7.13
CA SER A 931 -21.70 15.71 -6.88
C SER A 931 -21.24 16.17 -5.49
N LYS A 932 -20.65 17.37 -5.44
CA LYS A 932 -20.25 17.99 -4.18
C LYS A 932 -21.45 18.34 -3.30
N SER A 933 -22.53 18.85 -3.88
CA SER A 933 -23.71 19.30 -3.13
C SER A 933 -24.54 18.14 -2.57
N SER A 934 -24.65 17.02 -3.31
CA SER A 934 -25.48 15.86 -2.92
C SER A 934 -24.72 14.78 -2.18
N ASN A 935 -23.39 14.74 -2.34
CA ASN A 935 -22.56 13.64 -1.87
C ASN A 935 -23.01 12.28 -2.48
N GLN A 936 -23.53 12.33 -3.71
CA GLN A 936 -24.07 11.19 -4.47
C GLN A 936 -23.48 11.14 -5.89
N CYS A 937 -23.60 9.99 -6.55
CA CYS A 937 -23.04 9.73 -7.87
C CYS A 937 -24.03 10.09 -8.96
N LEU A 938 -23.52 10.62 -10.08
CA LEU A 938 -24.28 10.77 -11.32
C LEU A 938 -24.73 9.38 -11.80
N ASP A 939 -26.03 9.18 -11.96
CA ASP A 939 -26.62 7.85 -12.18
C ASP A 939 -27.65 7.89 -13.31
N ALA A 940 -27.51 6.96 -14.26
CA ALA A 940 -28.49 6.74 -15.32
C ALA A 940 -29.45 5.62 -14.93
N TYR A 941 -30.76 5.85 -14.95
CA TYR A 941 -31.74 4.86 -14.47
C TYR A 941 -32.94 4.71 -15.40
N GLY A 942 -33.58 3.55 -15.31
CA GLY A 942 -34.75 3.19 -16.10
C GLY A 942 -34.53 1.93 -16.93
N ASN A 943 -35.33 1.77 -17.98
CA ASN A 943 -35.32 0.60 -18.86
C ASN A 943 -34.49 0.91 -20.12
N SER A 944 -33.44 0.12 -20.37
CA SER A 944 -32.51 0.31 -21.50
C SER A 944 -33.16 0.20 -22.89
N LYS A 945 -34.39 -0.32 -23.00
CA LYS A 945 -35.17 -0.32 -24.25
C LYS A 945 -35.79 1.04 -24.59
N HIS A 946 -35.77 1.98 -23.65
CA HIS A 946 -36.31 3.33 -23.77
C HIS A 946 -35.22 4.35 -23.38
N PRO A 947 -35.37 5.63 -23.76
CA PRO A 947 -34.56 6.71 -23.22
C PRO A 947 -34.55 6.66 -21.69
N LEU A 948 -33.35 6.57 -21.10
CA LEU A 948 -33.14 6.54 -19.66
C LEU A 948 -33.35 7.95 -19.07
N ASN A 949 -33.54 7.99 -17.76
CA ASN A 949 -33.45 9.23 -17.00
C ASN A 949 -32.04 9.34 -16.39
N VAL A 950 -31.71 10.54 -15.91
CA VAL A 950 -30.45 10.80 -15.21
C VAL A 950 -30.72 11.65 -13.97
N HIS A 951 -30.06 11.31 -12.88
CA HIS A 951 -30.17 11.98 -11.57
C HIS A 951 -28.86 11.81 -10.77
N VAL A 952 -28.86 12.21 -9.51
CA VAL A 952 -27.86 11.75 -8.54
C VAL A 952 -28.44 10.67 -7.63
N TYR A 953 -27.66 9.64 -7.33
CA TYR A 953 -28.07 8.53 -6.47
C TYR A 953 -26.92 8.04 -5.60
N ALA A 954 -27.24 7.30 -4.52
CA ALA A 954 -26.24 6.69 -3.65
C ALA A 954 -25.19 5.92 -4.47
N CYS A 955 -23.92 6.23 -4.21
CA CYS A 955 -22.81 5.65 -4.94
C CYS A 955 -22.69 4.16 -4.65
N THR A 956 -22.74 3.35 -5.70
CA THR A 956 -22.71 1.89 -5.59
C THR A 956 -21.50 1.38 -6.37
N PRO A 957 -20.46 0.85 -5.70
CA PRO A 957 -19.28 0.30 -6.37
C PRO A 957 -19.66 -0.74 -7.44
N GLY A 958 -19.09 -0.61 -8.64
CA GLY A 958 -19.35 -1.52 -9.77
C GLY A 958 -20.71 -1.33 -10.46
N ASN A 959 -21.51 -0.35 -10.06
CA ASN A 959 -22.77 -0.05 -10.75
C ASN A 959 -22.50 0.68 -12.07
N ALA A 960 -22.66 -0.03 -13.19
CA ALA A 960 -22.44 0.47 -14.53
C ALA A 960 -23.30 1.69 -14.92
N ASN A 961 -24.43 1.90 -14.25
CA ASN A 961 -25.26 3.11 -14.41
C ASN A 961 -24.56 4.40 -13.94
N GLN A 962 -23.54 4.27 -13.09
CA GLN A 962 -22.80 5.37 -12.49
C GLN A 962 -21.43 5.60 -13.13
N ASN A 963 -21.10 4.79 -14.14
CA ASN A 963 -19.85 4.91 -14.88
C ASN A 963 -20.11 5.64 -16.20
N TRP A 964 -19.27 6.64 -16.49
CA TRP A 964 -19.48 7.60 -17.56
C TRP A 964 -18.20 7.84 -18.35
N GLN A 965 -18.32 7.76 -19.67
CA GLN A 965 -17.24 8.07 -20.59
C GLN A 965 -17.56 9.38 -21.33
N LEU A 966 -16.66 10.36 -21.25
CA LEU A 966 -16.69 11.51 -22.15
C LEU A 966 -15.85 11.16 -23.40
N THR A 967 -16.48 11.13 -24.56
CA THR A 967 -15.80 10.84 -25.83
C THR A 967 -15.02 12.06 -26.34
N GLU A 968 -14.07 11.84 -27.26
CA GLU A 968 -13.27 12.93 -27.85
C GLU A 968 -14.13 13.96 -28.59
N ASP A 969 -15.24 13.52 -29.18
CA ASP A 969 -16.21 14.39 -29.86
C ASP A 969 -17.23 15.03 -28.90
N GLY A 970 -17.08 14.84 -27.59
CA GLY A 970 -17.83 15.53 -26.54
C GLY A 970 -19.11 14.85 -26.05
N GLN A 971 -19.39 13.61 -26.41
CA GLN A 971 -20.57 12.90 -25.89
C GLN A 971 -20.31 12.32 -24.51
N LEU A 972 -21.18 12.60 -23.53
CA LEU A 972 -21.10 12.01 -22.19
C LEU A 972 -21.98 10.75 -22.14
N LYS A 973 -21.36 9.58 -22.33
CA LYS A 973 -22.00 8.28 -22.49
C LYS A 973 -22.04 7.50 -21.18
N SER A 974 -23.19 6.90 -20.86
CA SER A 974 -23.29 5.93 -19.75
C SER A 974 -22.74 4.57 -20.19
N LEU A 975 -22.03 3.89 -19.28
CA LEU A 975 -21.38 2.60 -19.53
C LEU A 975 -22.21 1.39 -19.11
N ASN A 976 -23.50 1.57 -18.85
CA ASN A 976 -24.44 0.50 -18.49
C ASN A 976 -24.86 -0.44 -19.64
N GLY A 977 -24.22 -0.34 -20.80
CA GLY A 977 -24.54 -1.15 -21.97
C GLY A 977 -25.80 -0.69 -22.72
N ALA A 978 -26.50 0.35 -22.26
CA ALA A 978 -27.67 0.88 -22.96
C ALA A 978 -27.30 1.76 -24.17
N ASN A 979 -26.02 2.07 -24.41
CA ASN A 979 -25.56 2.89 -25.56
C ASN A 979 -26.29 4.25 -25.73
N GLN A 980 -26.56 4.92 -24.60
CA GLN A 980 -27.19 6.23 -24.55
C GLN A 980 -26.23 7.28 -24.00
N CYS A 981 -26.40 8.51 -24.49
CA CYS A 981 -25.61 9.69 -24.16
C CYS A 981 -26.49 10.73 -23.48
N MET A 982 -25.88 11.55 -22.63
CA MET A 982 -26.56 12.67 -21.99
C MET A 982 -27.01 13.68 -23.05
N ASP A 983 -28.26 14.11 -22.97
CA ASP A 983 -28.91 14.97 -23.94
C ASP A 983 -29.62 16.12 -23.21
N VAL A 984 -29.40 17.35 -23.67
CA VAL A 984 -30.05 18.57 -23.16
C VAL A 984 -31.18 18.93 -24.12
N ASP A 985 -32.42 18.56 -23.80
CA ASP A 985 -33.53 18.71 -24.74
C ASP A 985 -34.05 20.17 -24.77
N PRO A 986 -33.78 20.95 -25.85
CA PRO A 986 -34.20 22.34 -25.92
C PRO A 986 -35.73 22.49 -26.05
N LYS A 987 -36.44 21.45 -26.49
CA LYS A 987 -37.91 21.46 -26.59
C LYS A 987 -38.58 21.28 -25.23
N GLN A 988 -37.84 20.75 -24.25
CA GLN A 988 -38.29 20.54 -22.88
C GLN A 988 -37.64 21.54 -21.91
N LYS A 989 -37.37 22.78 -22.35
CA LYS A 989 -36.73 23.83 -21.53
C LYS A 989 -35.35 23.38 -21.00
N ASP A 990 -34.49 22.88 -21.89
CA ASP A 990 -33.14 22.39 -21.59
C ASP A 990 -33.10 21.27 -20.53
N LYS A 991 -34.14 20.42 -20.51
CA LYS A 991 -34.20 19.28 -19.58
C LYS A 991 -33.08 18.30 -19.90
N VAL A 992 -32.33 17.91 -18.87
CA VAL A 992 -31.28 16.88 -18.99
C VAL A 992 -31.92 15.49 -18.94
N VAL A 993 -31.68 14.68 -19.98
CA VAL A 993 -32.17 13.31 -20.12
C VAL A 993 -31.07 12.42 -20.71
N MET A 994 -31.35 11.12 -20.86
CA MET A 994 -30.53 10.24 -21.70
C MET A 994 -31.23 10.01 -23.03
N TRP A 995 -30.48 9.98 -24.12
CA TRP A 995 -31.00 9.63 -25.43
C TRP A 995 -30.00 8.75 -26.18
N TRP A 996 -30.44 8.08 -27.24
CA TRP A 996 -29.53 7.34 -28.12
C TRP A 996 -28.41 8.26 -28.59
N CYS A 997 -27.16 7.79 -28.56
CA CYS A 997 -26.02 8.61 -28.96
C CYS A 997 -26.10 8.96 -30.45
N TYR A 998 -26.08 10.26 -30.79
CA TYR A 998 -25.92 10.76 -32.16
C TYR A 998 -25.09 12.05 -32.15
N ASP A 999 -24.56 12.42 -33.30
CA ASP A 999 -23.74 13.63 -33.44
C ASP A 999 -24.64 14.88 -33.52
N GLY A 1000 -25.23 15.25 -32.38
CA GLY A 1000 -26.09 16.42 -32.23
C GLY A 1000 -25.50 17.43 -31.24
N PRO A 1001 -25.71 18.74 -31.46
CA PRO A 1001 -25.16 19.79 -30.58
C PRO A 1001 -25.68 19.70 -29.14
N ASN A 1002 -26.90 19.18 -28.92
CA ASN A 1002 -27.51 18.95 -27.61
C ASN A 1002 -26.91 17.77 -26.82
N GLN A 1003 -26.01 16.98 -27.41
CA GLN A 1003 -25.27 15.91 -26.72
C GLN A 1003 -23.79 16.25 -26.52
N LYS A 1004 -23.39 17.50 -26.76
CA LYS A 1004 -21.98 17.93 -26.67
C LYS A 1004 -21.69 18.55 -25.32
N PHE A 1005 -20.76 17.93 -24.62
CA PHE A 1005 -20.23 18.32 -23.34
C PHE A 1005 -18.71 18.45 -23.40
N ARG A 1006 -18.17 19.32 -22.54
CA ARG A 1006 -16.74 19.46 -22.33
C ARG A 1006 -16.46 19.42 -20.84
N ARG A 1007 -15.62 18.47 -20.43
CA ARG A 1007 -15.07 18.46 -19.07
C ARG A 1007 -13.96 19.48 -18.95
N VAL A 1008 -14.01 20.29 -17.90
CA VAL A 1008 -12.94 21.23 -17.58
C VAL A 1008 -12.62 21.12 -16.10
N ASP A 1009 -11.38 20.73 -15.80
CA ASP A 1009 -10.94 20.54 -14.43
C ASP A 1009 -10.81 21.91 -13.74
N ALA A 1010 -11.30 22.04 -12.50
CA ALA A 1010 -11.38 23.31 -11.79
C ALA A 1010 -10.01 23.97 -11.61
N LYS A 1011 -8.97 23.16 -11.40
CA LYS A 1011 -7.56 23.58 -11.31
C LYS A 1011 -7.00 24.20 -12.59
N ASP A 1012 -7.67 24.02 -13.72
CA ASP A 1012 -7.26 24.53 -15.03
C ASP A 1012 -8.18 25.65 -15.53
N GLN A 1013 -9.17 26.07 -14.72
CA GLN A 1013 -10.12 27.14 -15.04
C GLN A 1013 -9.61 28.49 -14.53
N PRO A 1014 -9.20 29.42 -15.42
CA PRO A 1014 -8.80 30.75 -15.00
C PRO A 1014 -10.00 31.48 -14.40
N THR A 1015 -9.78 32.08 -13.23
CA THR A 1015 -10.81 32.75 -12.45
C THR A 1015 -10.31 34.12 -12.02
N GLN A 1016 -11.21 35.10 -12.05
CA GLN A 1016 -11.01 36.43 -11.46
C GLN A 1016 -11.59 36.43 -10.05
N ILE A 1017 -10.78 36.89 -9.09
CA ILE A 1017 -11.20 37.11 -7.70
C ILE A 1017 -11.28 38.61 -7.47
N LEU A 1018 -12.46 39.12 -7.17
CA LEU A 1018 -12.73 40.55 -7.14
C LEU A 1018 -13.14 40.99 -5.73
N ALA A 1019 -12.45 41.95 -5.15
CA ALA A 1019 -12.91 42.64 -3.94
C ALA A 1019 -14.14 43.52 -4.24
N ALA A 1020 -14.83 43.93 -3.18
CA ALA A 1020 -15.87 44.95 -3.26
C ALA A 1020 -15.37 46.20 -4.03
N GLY A 1021 -16.12 46.62 -5.05
CA GLY A 1021 -15.70 47.70 -5.96
C GLY A 1021 -14.99 47.23 -7.24
N ASN A 1022 -15.03 45.94 -7.57
CA ASN A 1022 -14.46 45.32 -8.77
C ASN A 1022 -12.93 45.44 -8.89
N ALA A 1023 -12.24 45.53 -7.76
CA ALA A 1023 -10.79 45.47 -7.75
C ALA A 1023 -10.30 44.03 -7.79
N TYR A 1024 -9.39 43.71 -8.69
CA TYR A 1024 -8.83 42.38 -8.89
C TYR A 1024 -7.82 42.05 -7.79
N LEU A 1025 -7.94 40.86 -7.19
CA LEU A 1025 -6.83 40.26 -6.46
C LEU A 1025 -5.72 39.92 -7.46
N ASN A 1026 -4.53 40.48 -7.26
CA ASN A 1026 -3.44 40.32 -8.21
C ASN A 1026 -2.09 40.02 -7.54
N GLU A 1027 -1.23 39.35 -8.29
CA GLU A 1027 0.13 38.98 -7.88
C GLU A 1027 1.17 39.86 -8.59
N TRP A 1028 2.24 40.23 -7.87
CA TRP A 1028 3.37 40.98 -8.41
C TRP A 1028 4.67 40.66 -7.66
N TYR A 1029 5.65 40.06 -8.33
CA TYR A 1029 6.96 39.68 -7.77
C TYR A 1029 6.85 39.03 -6.39
N SER A 1030 5.99 38.01 -6.24
CA SER A 1030 5.66 37.28 -5.00
C SER A 1030 4.78 38.02 -3.98
N GLY A 1031 4.53 39.32 -4.16
CA GLY A 1031 3.56 40.09 -3.38
C GLY A 1031 2.13 39.93 -3.90
N VAL A 1032 1.15 40.18 -3.02
CA VAL A 1032 -0.28 40.10 -3.34
C VAL A 1032 -0.92 41.44 -3.01
N SER A 1033 -1.67 42.00 -3.95
CA SER A 1033 -2.37 43.28 -3.80
C SER A 1033 -3.75 43.21 -4.45
N PHE A 1034 -4.52 44.30 -4.37
CA PHE A 1034 -5.76 44.43 -5.14
C PHE A 1034 -5.77 45.73 -5.94
N ASN A 1035 -6.21 45.68 -7.20
CA ASN A 1035 -6.17 46.82 -8.11
C ASN A 1035 -7.50 47.01 -8.88
N ALA A 1036 -7.97 48.25 -8.99
CA ALA A 1036 -9.24 48.58 -9.65
C ALA A 1036 -9.20 48.43 -11.19
N LYS A 1037 -8.02 48.45 -11.79
CA LYS A 1037 -7.80 48.30 -13.24
C LYS A 1037 -6.51 47.52 -13.46
N MET A 1038 -6.46 46.75 -14.55
CA MET A 1038 -5.24 46.06 -14.95
C MET A 1038 -4.95 46.29 -16.42
N SER A 1039 -3.68 46.55 -16.75
CA SER A 1039 -3.23 46.65 -18.15
C SER A 1039 -3.47 45.31 -18.85
N LEU A 1040 -3.77 45.36 -20.15
CA LEU A 1040 -3.82 44.16 -21.00
C LEU A 1040 -2.49 43.40 -20.95
N ASP A 1041 -1.37 44.11 -20.83
CA ASP A 1041 -0.02 43.51 -20.76
C ASP A 1041 0.20 42.65 -19.51
N TYR A 1042 -0.60 42.86 -18.46
CA TYR A 1042 -0.48 42.16 -17.17
C TYR A 1042 -1.76 41.40 -16.80
N ALA A 1043 -2.64 41.12 -17.78
CA ALA A 1043 -3.92 40.44 -17.60
C ALA A 1043 -3.80 39.11 -16.81
N ALA A 1044 -2.68 38.39 -16.96
CA ALA A 1044 -2.43 37.12 -16.27
C ALA A 1044 -2.30 37.26 -14.75
N ASN A 1045 -1.88 38.43 -14.24
CA ASN A 1045 -1.59 38.62 -12.82
C ASN A 1045 -2.84 38.69 -11.93
N ALA A 1046 -4.03 38.89 -12.51
CA ALA A 1046 -5.33 38.83 -11.81
C ALA A 1046 -6.09 37.52 -12.03
N LEU A 1047 -5.47 36.57 -12.74
CA LEU A 1047 -6.07 35.28 -12.99
C LEU A 1047 -5.50 34.25 -12.03
N TRP A 1048 -6.41 33.50 -11.41
CA TRP A 1048 -6.11 32.47 -10.44
C TRP A 1048 -6.77 31.16 -10.89
N PHE A 1049 -6.18 30.05 -10.50
CA PHE A 1049 -6.75 28.72 -10.59
C PHE A 1049 -7.12 28.26 -9.19
N TYR A 1050 -8.38 27.87 -8.99
CA TYR A 1050 -8.85 27.34 -7.70
C TYR A 1050 -9.16 25.86 -7.81
N ASP A 1051 -8.43 25.05 -7.06
CA ASP A 1051 -8.73 23.63 -6.90
C ASP A 1051 -9.42 23.40 -5.55
N PRO A 1052 -10.72 23.02 -5.51
CA PRO A 1052 -11.42 22.76 -4.26
C PRO A 1052 -11.01 21.45 -3.58
N VAL A 1053 -10.33 20.51 -4.26
CA VAL A 1053 -9.80 19.28 -3.66
C VAL A 1053 -8.55 19.60 -2.85
N THR A 1054 -7.57 20.28 -3.46
CA THR A 1054 -6.36 20.70 -2.76
C THR A 1054 -6.55 21.97 -1.93
N GLN A 1055 -7.64 22.70 -2.16
CA GLN A 1055 -7.98 24.00 -1.57
C GLN A 1055 -6.96 25.10 -1.91
N GLN A 1056 -6.21 24.96 -3.00
CA GLN A 1056 -5.18 25.92 -3.40
C GLN A 1056 -5.70 26.97 -4.38
N LEU A 1057 -5.21 28.19 -4.21
CA LEU A 1057 -5.36 29.30 -5.14
C LEU A 1057 -4.02 29.56 -5.84
N LYS A 1058 -3.85 29.09 -7.07
CA LYS A 1058 -2.62 29.22 -7.84
C LYS A 1058 -2.69 30.41 -8.79
N SER A 1059 -1.72 31.31 -8.71
CA SER A 1059 -1.59 32.43 -9.64
C SER A 1059 -1.24 31.94 -11.04
N LYS A 1060 -1.91 32.49 -12.07
CA LYS A 1060 -1.64 32.16 -13.47
C LYS A 1060 -0.33 32.74 -13.97
N SER A 1061 0.09 33.91 -13.47
CA SER A 1061 1.32 34.59 -13.91
C SER A 1061 2.58 33.89 -13.42
N SER A 1062 2.64 33.57 -12.13
CA SER A 1062 3.84 33.09 -11.45
C SER A 1062 3.86 31.58 -11.20
N ASN A 1063 2.72 30.89 -11.36
CA ASN A 1063 2.52 29.50 -10.95
C ASN A 1063 2.76 29.25 -9.44
N THR A 1064 2.74 30.29 -8.60
CA THR A 1064 2.81 30.20 -7.13
C THR A 1064 1.41 30.24 -6.50
N CYS A 1065 1.26 29.68 -5.32
CA CYS A 1065 0.00 29.58 -4.59
C CYS A 1065 -0.13 30.68 -3.53
N LEU A 1066 -1.35 31.18 -3.33
CA LEU A 1066 -1.70 32.09 -2.24
C LEU A 1066 -1.41 31.42 -0.90
N ASP A 1067 -0.56 32.04 -0.09
CA ASP A 1067 -0.02 31.46 1.13
C ASP A 1067 -0.21 32.43 2.30
N GLY A 1068 -0.90 31.96 3.34
CA GLY A 1068 -1.13 32.69 4.59
C GLY A 1068 -0.08 32.29 5.63
N TYR A 1069 0.95 33.09 5.81
CA TYR A 1069 2.07 32.77 6.70
C TYR A 1069 2.06 33.64 7.95
N LEU A 1070 2.72 33.15 9.01
CA LEU A 1070 2.90 33.92 10.23
C LEU A 1070 4.10 34.87 10.06
N LYS A 1071 3.82 36.17 10.00
CA LYS A 1071 4.80 37.24 9.92
C LYS A 1071 5.21 37.69 11.33
N ASP A 1072 6.52 37.75 11.57
CA ASP A 1072 7.12 38.22 12.83
C ASP A 1072 6.58 37.51 14.10
N GLY A 1073 6.17 36.24 13.97
CA GLY A 1073 5.72 35.38 15.07
C GLY A 1073 4.39 35.77 15.72
N SER A 1074 3.70 36.81 15.22
CA SER A 1074 2.54 37.40 15.91
C SER A 1074 1.35 37.65 15.00
N ASN A 1075 1.53 38.08 13.76
CA ASN A 1075 0.43 38.39 12.85
C ASN A 1075 0.49 37.56 11.58
N TYR A 1076 -0.66 37.14 11.06
CA TYR A 1076 -0.71 36.47 9.76
C TYR A 1076 -0.67 37.49 8.62
N ALA A 1077 0.14 37.21 7.61
CA ALA A 1077 0.25 37.96 6.37
C ALA A 1077 0.00 37.04 5.18
N VAL A 1078 -0.14 37.64 4.00
CA VAL A 1078 -0.41 36.91 2.76
C VAL A 1078 0.63 37.27 1.72
N HIS A 1079 1.11 36.26 1.01
CA HIS A 1079 1.99 36.38 -0.15
C HIS A 1079 1.68 35.25 -1.13
N THR A 1080 2.50 35.09 -2.17
CA THR A 1080 2.51 33.83 -2.93
C THR A 1080 3.79 33.05 -2.66
N HIS A 1081 3.67 31.73 -2.64
CA HIS A 1081 4.78 30.81 -2.43
C HIS A 1081 4.68 29.62 -3.39
N ALA A 1082 5.77 28.90 -3.63
CA ALA A 1082 5.72 27.62 -4.35
C ALA A 1082 4.58 26.73 -3.82
N CYS A 1083 3.75 26.22 -4.73
CA CYS A 1083 2.59 25.39 -4.39
C CYS A 1083 3.02 24.07 -3.75
N GLY A 1084 2.35 23.66 -2.68
CA GLY A 1084 2.56 22.37 -2.02
C GLY A 1084 1.24 21.79 -1.52
N ASP A 1085 0.92 20.56 -1.94
CA ASP A 1085 -0.36 19.91 -1.64
C ASP A 1085 -0.57 19.64 -0.16
N ASP A 1086 0.50 19.52 0.62
CA ASP A 1086 0.43 19.33 2.07
C ASP A 1086 0.69 20.63 2.86
N ASN A 1087 0.89 21.75 2.17
CA ASN A 1087 1.11 23.03 2.83
C ASN A 1087 -0.21 23.57 3.39
N SER A 1088 -0.38 23.46 4.71
CA SER A 1088 -1.55 24.00 5.43
C SER A 1088 -1.75 25.51 5.22
N ASN A 1089 -0.68 26.26 4.92
CA ASN A 1089 -0.78 27.71 4.70
C ASN A 1089 -1.45 28.09 3.37
N GLN A 1090 -1.64 27.13 2.47
CA GLN A 1090 -2.17 27.35 1.13
C GLN A 1090 -3.61 26.82 0.98
N LYS A 1091 -4.30 26.57 2.10
CA LYS A 1091 -5.65 25.99 2.13
C LYS A 1091 -6.69 27.09 2.29
N TRP A 1092 -7.55 27.24 1.29
CA TRP A 1092 -8.56 28.28 1.21
C TRP A 1092 -9.92 27.69 0.81
N GLN A 1093 -10.97 28.16 1.47
CA GLN A 1093 -12.35 27.81 1.13
C GLN A 1093 -13.13 29.09 0.85
N TYR A 1094 -13.78 29.14 -0.30
CA TYR A 1094 -14.69 30.23 -0.63
C TYR A 1094 -16.07 29.93 -0.05
N ASN A 1095 -16.58 30.82 0.79
CA ASN A 1095 -17.97 30.84 1.22
C ASN A 1095 -18.78 31.60 0.18
N ASP A 1096 -19.43 30.84 -0.67
CA ASP A 1096 -20.29 31.33 -1.74
C ASP A 1096 -21.64 31.88 -1.26
N VAL A 1097 -21.92 31.93 0.05
CA VAL A 1097 -23.09 32.61 0.61
C VAL A 1097 -22.73 34.04 1.03
N THR A 1098 -21.57 34.22 1.66
CA THR A 1098 -21.15 35.53 2.21
C THR A 1098 -20.10 36.25 1.35
N GLY A 1099 -19.46 35.53 0.43
CA GLY A 1099 -18.33 36.03 -0.37
C GLY A 1099 -16.99 36.00 0.35
N GLN A 1100 -16.85 35.28 1.46
CA GLN A 1100 -15.61 35.27 2.23
C GLN A 1100 -14.66 34.19 1.74
N TRP A 1101 -13.39 34.53 1.56
CA TRP A 1101 -12.31 33.54 1.44
C TRP A 1101 -11.78 33.20 2.84
N MET A 1102 -12.17 32.04 3.34
CA MET A 1102 -11.78 31.52 4.64
C MET A 1102 -10.42 30.83 4.54
N TYR A 1103 -9.51 31.15 5.46
CA TYR A 1103 -8.21 30.53 5.54
C TYR A 1103 -8.30 29.22 6.35
N MET A 1104 -8.25 28.09 5.64
CA MET A 1104 -8.47 26.76 6.23
C MET A 1104 -7.24 26.22 6.97
N GLY A 1105 -6.06 26.82 6.75
CA GLY A 1105 -4.86 26.58 7.55
C GLY A 1105 -4.93 27.17 8.96
N ARG A 1106 -5.71 28.23 9.14
CA ARG A 1106 -5.98 28.88 10.44
C ARG A 1106 -7.43 29.32 10.50
N LEU A 1107 -8.27 28.39 10.99
CA LEU A 1107 -9.69 28.60 11.11
C LEU A 1107 -10.04 29.90 11.86
N GLY A 1108 -11.11 30.54 11.43
CA GLY A 1108 -11.56 31.82 11.99
C GLY A 1108 -10.90 33.05 11.37
N LEU A 1109 -9.93 32.90 10.46
CA LEU A 1109 -9.35 34.00 9.68
C LEU A 1109 -9.84 34.01 8.22
N CYS A 1110 -10.03 35.21 7.68
CA CYS A 1110 -10.53 35.47 6.34
C CYS A 1110 -9.63 36.48 5.61
N LEU A 1111 -9.56 36.35 4.29
CA LEU A 1111 -8.85 37.28 3.42
C LEU A 1111 -9.55 38.65 3.39
N ALA A 1112 -8.80 39.72 3.62
CA ALA A 1112 -9.34 41.08 3.72
C ALA A 1112 -8.52 42.09 2.91
N ALA A 1113 -9.21 42.92 2.10
CA ALA A 1113 -8.64 44.03 1.35
C ALA A 1113 -8.57 45.31 2.19
N SER A 1114 -7.49 45.48 2.95
CA SER A 1114 -7.43 46.44 4.07
C SER A 1114 -6.51 47.64 3.87
N GLY A 1115 -5.63 47.64 2.85
CA GLY A 1115 -4.74 48.78 2.54
C GLY A 1115 -5.22 49.60 1.33
N GLY A 1116 -4.38 50.51 0.84
CA GLY A 1116 -4.65 51.24 -0.41
C GLY A 1116 -4.59 50.29 -1.62
N ALA A 1117 -5.46 50.51 -2.61
CA ALA A 1117 -5.41 49.74 -3.85
C ALA A 1117 -4.00 49.84 -4.48
N GLY A 1118 -3.42 48.70 -4.85
CA GLY A 1118 -2.07 48.58 -5.40
C GLY A 1118 -0.93 48.53 -4.38
N ALA A 1119 -1.21 48.68 -3.08
CA ALA A 1119 -0.19 48.53 -2.04
C ALA A 1119 0.12 47.06 -1.76
N LEU A 1120 1.41 46.73 -1.52
CA LEU A 1120 1.88 45.37 -1.22
C LEU A 1120 1.42 44.85 0.15
N ASP A 1121 0.99 45.72 1.05
CA ASP A 1121 0.31 45.44 2.31
C ASP A 1121 -1.22 45.58 2.20
N GLY A 1122 -1.74 45.73 0.98
CA GLY A 1122 -3.16 45.90 0.69
C GLY A 1122 -4.04 44.72 1.07
N ILE A 1123 -3.45 43.52 1.18
CA ILE A 1123 -4.15 42.27 1.51
C ILE A 1123 -3.67 41.74 2.85
N THR A 1124 -4.62 41.43 3.74
CA THR A 1124 -4.38 41.02 5.12
C THR A 1124 -5.24 39.82 5.49
N LEU A 1125 -4.91 39.17 6.61
CA LEU A 1125 -5.77 38.17 7.26
C LEU A 1125 -6.40 38.76 8.51
N GLN A 1126 -7.73 38.69 8.59
CA GLN A 1126 -8.52 39.24 9.70
C GLN A 1126 -9.49 38.20 10.23
N PRO A 1127 -9.95 38.30 11.49
CA PRO A 1127 -11.06 37.48 11.98
C PRO A 1127 -12.25 37.52 11.02
N CYS A 1128 -12.81 36.36 10.71
CA CYS A 1128 -13.93 36.24 9.79
C CYS A 1128 -15.17 36.96 10.32
N ASP A 1129 -15.58 38.00 9.61
CA ASP A 1129 -16.77 38.80 9.89
C ASP A 1129 -17.47 39.16 8.57
N LYS A 1130 -18.62 38.50 8.35
CA LYS A 1130 -19.43 38.67 7.13
C LYS A 1130 -20.00 40.09 6.97
N ALA A 1131 -20.02 40.88 8.04
CA ALA A 1131 -20.47 42.27 7.99
C ALA A 1131 -19.42 43.18 7.31
N GLN A 1132 -18.14 42.78 7.33
CA GLN A 1132 -17.06 43.59 6.79
C GLN A 1132 -17.03 43.58 5.26
N ALA A 1133 -17.12 44.76 4.64
CA ALA A 1133 -17.13 44.90 3.19
C ALA A 1133 -15.79 44.48 2.55
N ASN A 1134 -14.67 44.69 3.24
CA ASN A 1134 -13.33 44.33 2.77
C ASN A 1134 -13.07 42.81 2.75
N GLN A 1135 -13.95 42.00 3.35
CA GLN A 1135 -13.89 40.53 3.30
C GLN A 1135 -14.85 39.94 2.25
N LYS A 1136 -15.55 40.77 1.47
CA LYS A 1136 -16.48 40.31 0.44
C LYS A 1136 -15.79 40.26 -0.91
N TRP A 1137 -15.69 39.05 -1.43
CA TRP A 1137 -15.05 38.70 -2.68
C TRP A 1137 -16.06 38.07 -3.63
N THR A 1138 -15.90 38.35 -4.92
CA THR A 1138 -16.65 37.72 -6.01
C THR A 1138 -15.72 36.79 -6.77
N PHE A 1139 -16.18 35.54 -6.95
CA PHE A 1139 -15.55 34.51 -7.77
C PHE A 1139 -16.19 34.53 -9.17
N LYS A 1140 -15.40 34.73 -10.23
CA LYS A 1140 -15.89 34.78 -11.62
C LYS A 1140 -14.97 34.03 -12.59
N LEU A 1141 -15.50 33.06 -13.35
CA LEU A 1141 -14.75 32.38 -14.41
C LEU A 1141 -14.40 33.38 -15.54
N ALA A 1142 -13.17 33.30 -16.05
CA ALA A 1142 -12.61 34.26 -17.01
C ALA A 1142 -12.85 33.87 -18.47
#